data_AF-A0A2V2G0N0-F1
#
_entry.id   AF-A0A2V2G0N0-F1
#
_cell.length_a   1.000
_cell.length_b   1.000
_cell.length_c   1.000
_cell.angle_alpha   90.00
_cell.angle_beta   90.00
_cell.angle_gamma   90.00
#
_symmetry.space_group_name_H-M   'P 1'
#
loop_
_entity.id
_entity.type
_entity.pdbx_description
1 polymer ?
#
loop_
_entity_poly.entity_id
_entity_poly.type
_entity_poly.pdbx_seq_one_letter_code
_entity_poly.pdbx_strand_id
1 'polypeptide(L)'
;MKIFVELYIIEKIKKLGVYNYMDTRQKGLLSQIKHHALAFLISVRDYLKESFNIYIRNYGVIGAAAVLLVIAKIIVFYVLMGTSSHFVSVCVITLLFIYLLFKAFNNKWVPATIFFVLSVLMFCDVTYSSFFNRYLSVGMIGAAEVVGDIGESIKEVLRPINFFMLVDAAFIIFMLALKKKSGGRSGRIDSDNAAGAVLDGEDTEDKNAKKEAEKAHSKKKAKINLKAIAFFVIMVLFTTTNIFNWSYITSLSNQEFFSYHIKDIVSGAFAGETSENLAAWTDSYEQEKNGPLFGAAKDKNLIMIQVESMQDFVIGREYEGQELTPNLNALIEGNATYFDNFYQQVGSGNTSDAEFAANNSLYGTLVSYTYKLFNQNYFRGLPVLLGEMGYDTAVFHAHEDRSFWSRESMYPSEGFNRYYGGLKGRGGDYEMTEWMGWGLTDSEFYPQTVEYMKELAEPFYSFVISISNHHPYEMLDHYKFIELAPEDEDTIVGKYLQSAAYTDYALGVFFDELKEAGLYDNSIFVIYGDHTGLAHSDEIDESMERILGKPYDYEEMLKVPLIIYSPDESIELGDTIMTAGGETDIMPTVAYLMGIEELDTIYTGHNLYTVKEGFVAEQTYMTKGSFFTNDIAYEMSRDGVFENGRAWNIHTGEAVDVSLCYDGYLRSVDIVNTSEYVLKSDAIRMIFKDGESIGNVDSINISRIYADEIVYAGYPDSELVGTNSAEALDYSVYAGNRSIRLDVYWNEDSQPYTINQKTGEVEMEYDEIIEWMESHASVDLYMNMEKSADFMIQFCGTLSPATRERIILEVPNAEEYTGRYEAILDLNSAGLSYENALEFIKSNKVWAVVMSKEDSEGRFAKLLGGDVTVYINDKDAGIITKVN
;
A
#
# COMPACT_ATOMS: atom_id res chain seq x y z
N MET A 1 -12.89 -34.30 22.92
CA MET A 1 -12.46 -35.34 21.93
C MET A 1 -13.42 -36.51 21.80
N LYS A 2 -13.63 -37.36 22.82
CA LYS A 2 -14.55 -38.52 22.71
C LYS A 2 -15.99 -38.09 22.35
N ILE A 3 -16.49 -37.05 23.03
CA ILE A 3 -17.78 -36.41 22.78
C ILE A 3 -17.83 -35.74 21.38
N PHE A 4 -16.73 -35.14 20.93
CA PHE A 4 -16.65 -34.44 19.63
C PHE A 4 -16.73 -35.42 18.45
N VAL A 5 -16.08 -36.58 18.55
CA VAL A 5 -16.18 -37.65 17.54
C VAL A 5 -17.50 -38.40 17.63
N GLU A 6 -18.05 -38.57 18.84
CA GLU A 6 -19.37 -39.19 19.03
C GLU A 6 -20.52 -38.36 18.46
N LEU A 7 -20.42 -37.02 18.52
CA LEU A 7 -21.43 -36.11 18.01
C LEU A 7 -21.18 -35.74 16.54
N TYR A 8 -20.02 -35.19 16.16
CA TYR A 8 -19.90 -34.48 14.87
C TYR A 8 -20.07 -35.37 13.62
N ILE A 9 -19.43 -36.54 13.53
CA ILE A 9 -19.47 -37.36 12.29
C ILE A 9 -20.82 -38.07 12.13
N ILE A 10 -21.36 -38.62 13.22
CA ILE A 10 -22.60 -39.40 13.19
C ILE A 10 -23.82 -38.49 13.12
N GLU A 11 -23.81 -37.36 13.82
CA GLU A 11 -24.92 -36.41 13.83
C GLU A 11 -25.04 -35.65 12.51
N LYS A 12 -23.92 -35.34 11.83
CA LYS A 12 -23.92 -34.73 10.49
C LYS A 12 -24.41 -35.72 9.42
N ILE A 13 -24.01 -36.99 9.48
CA ILE A 13 -24.51 -38.06 8.58
C ILE A 13 -25.99 -38.39 8.86
N LYS A 14 -26.45 -38.28 10.11
CA LYS A 14 -27.88 -38.41 10.46
C LYS A 14 -28.71 -37.19 10.04
N LYS A 15 -28.18 -35.97 10.20
CA LYS A 15 -28.82 -34.72 9.73
C LYS A 15 -28.97 -34.66 8.22
N LEU A 16 -28.03 -35.23 7.47
CA LEU A 16 -28.10 -35.35 6.01
C LEU A 16 -29.06 -36.45 5.53
N GLY A 17 -29.75 -37.17 6.42
CA GLY A 17 -30.73 -38.23 6.09
C GLY A 17 -30.12 -39.55 5.55
N VAL A 18 -28.83 -39.54 5.20
CA VAL A 18 -28.12 -40.66 4.54
C VAL A 18 -28.07 -41.92 5.41
N TYR A 19 -27.97 -41.77 6.73
CA TYR A 19 -27.83 -42.90 7.67
C TYR A 19 -28.95 -43.95 7.57
N ASN A 20 -30.18 -43.52 7.25
CA ASN A 20 -31.34 -44.40 7.14
C ASN A 20 -31.32 -45.27 5.87
N TYR A 21 -30.58 -44.86 4.84
CA TYR A 21 -30.42 -45.58 3.57
C TYR A 21 -29.18 -46.47 3.53
N MET A 22 -28.33 -46.43 4.56
CA MET A 22 -27.11 -47.26 4.62
C MET A 22 -27.43 -48.72 4.98
N ASP A 23 -26.83 -49.65 4.23
CA ASP A 23 -26.93 -51.08 4.51
C ASP A 23 -26.12 -51.49 5.75
N THR A 24 -26.30 -52.73 6.21
CA THR A 24 -25.64 -53.27 7.41
C THR A 24 -24.11 -53.29 7.29
N ARG A 25 -23.57 -53.41 6.07
CA ARG A 25 -22.14 -53.46 5.77
C ARG A 25 -21.53 -52.06 5.83
N GLN A 26 -22.21 -51.06 5.27
CA GLN A 26 -21.84 -49.66 5.31
C GLN A 26 -21.90 -49.09 6.73
N LYS A 27 -22.92 -49.46 7.51
CA LYS A 27 -23.00 -49.13 8.95
C LYS A 27 -21.87 -49.79 9.75
N GLY A 28 -21.49 -51.02 9.39
CA GLY A 28 -20.32 -51.71 9.94
C GLY A 28 -19.00 -51.00 9.63
N LEU A 29 -18.83 -50.53 8.39
CA LEU A 29 -17.65 -49.77 7.96
C LEU A 29 -17.56 -48.42 8.68
N LEU A 30 -18.69 -47.72 8.85
CA LEU A 30 -18.76 -46.45 9.59
C LEU A 30 -18.37 -46.65 11.07
N SER A 31 -18.79 -47.77 11.67
CA SER A 31 -18.40 -48.16 13.03
C SER A 31 -16.91 -48.48 13.14
N GLN A 32 -16.34 -49.15 12.12
CA GLN A 32 -14.89 -49.39 12.05
C GLN A 32 -14.11 -48.08 11.89
N ILE A 33 -14.53 -47.18 10.99
CA ILE A 33 -13.92 -45.86 10.80
C ILE A 33 -13.96 -45.07 12.12
N LYS A 34 -15.10 -45.09 12.83
CA LYS A 34 -15.21 -44.52 14.18
C LYS A 34 -14.20 -45.11 15.14
N HIS A 35 -14.07 -46.44 15.16
CA HIS A 35 -13.16 -47.13 16.07
C HIS A 35 -11.69 -46.83 15.77
N HIS A 36 -11.32 -46.72 14.49
CA HIS A 36 -9.97 -46.36 14.06
C HIS A 36 -9.67 -44.88 14.32
N ALA A 37 -10.62 -43.98 14.05
CA ALA A 37 -10.49 -42.56 14.38
C ALA A 37 -10.34 -42.35 15.88
N LEU A 38 -11.13 -43.05 16.70
CA LEU A 38 -11.02 -42.98 18.16
C LEU A 38 -9.68 -43.55 18.65
N ALA A 39 -9.22 -44.67 18.10
CA ALA A 39 -7.92 -45.26 18.44
C ALA A 39 -6.76 -44.33 18.05
N PHE A 40 -6.81 -43.72 16.87
CA PHE A 40 -5.84 -42.72 16.42
C PHE A 40 -5.79 -41.52 17.35
N LEU A 41 -6.96 -40.97 17.72
CA LEU A 41 -7.04 -39.84 18.65
C LEU A 41 -6.55 -40.18 20.07
N ILE A 42 -6.78 -41.40 20.54
CA ILE A 42 -6.23 -41.89 21.81
C ILE A 42 -4.70 -41.98 21.69
N SER A 43 -4.17 -42.51 20.59
CA SER A 43 -2.74 -42.57 20.33
C SER A 43 -2.10 -41.18 20.27
N VAL A 44 -2.75 -40.22 19.62
CA VAL A 44 -2.29 -38.82 19.56
C VAL A 44 -2.32 -38.18 20.96
N ARG A 45 -3.40 -38.38 21.72
CA ARG A 45 -3.51 -37.90 23.11
C ARG A 45 -2.37 -38.44 23.97
N ASP A 46 -2.13 -39.75 23.91
CA ASP A 46 -1.13 -40.41 24.74
C ASP A 46 0.29 -39.97 24.36
N TYR A 47 0.56 -39.84 23.06
CA TYR A 47 1.81 -39.25 22.55
C TYR A 47 2.01 -37.80 22.99
N LEU A 48 0.96 -36.96 22.92
CA LEU A 48 1.02 -35.56 23.37
C LEU A 48 1.25 -35.48 24.88
N LYS A 49 0.56 -36.33 25.66
CA LYS A 49 0.73 -36.39 27.11
C LYS A 49 2.15 -36.80 27.49
N GLU A 50 2.70 -37.81 26.81
CA GLU A 50 4.07 -38.27 27.05
C GLU A 50 5.10 -37.20 26.62
N SER A 51 4.91 -36.59 25.47
CA SER A 51 5.75 -35.47 24.99
C SER A 51 5.71 -34.27 25.92
N PHE A 52 4.53 -33.92 26.44
CA PHE A 52 4.35 -32.83 27.41
C PHE A 52 5.04 -33.13 28.74
N ASN A 53 4.92 -34.36 29.24
CA ASN A 53 5.62 -34.79 30.45
C ASN A 53 7.15 -34.76 30.27
N ILE A 54 7.66 -35.21 29.11
CA ILE A 54 9.08 -35.12 28.77
C ILE A 54 9.53 -33.65 28.70
N TYR A 55 8.71 -32.78 28.11
CA TYR A 55 9.01 -31.36 28.00
C TYR A 55 9.06 -30.66 29.35
N ILE A 56 8.06 -30.87 30.23
CA ILE A 56 8.08 -30.37 31.61
C ILE A 56 9.31 -30.87 32.36
N ARG A 57 9.69 -32.15 32.18
CA ARG A 57 10.89 -32.69 32.81
C ARG A 57 12.17 -31.99 32.34
N ASN A 58 12.24 -31.59 31.08
CA ASN A 58 13.43 -30.97 30.47
C ASN A 58 13.50 -29.44 30.66
N TYR A 59 12.35 -28.76 30.76
CA TYR A 59 12.25 -27.29 30.72
C TYR A 59 11.48 -26.69 31.90
N GLY A 60 10.96 -27.52 32.80
CA GLY A 60 10.17 -27.12 33.96
C GLY A 60 8.76 -26.63 33.60
N VAL A 61 7.97 -26.36 34.64
CA VAL A 61 6.60 -25.81 34.52
C VAL A 61 6.63 -24.45 33.81
N ILE A 62 7.67 -23.65 34.06
CA ILE A 62 7.86 -22.33 33.45
C ILE A 62 8.03 -22.43 31.93
N GLY A 63 8.80 -23.42 31.44
CA GLY A 63 8.94 -23.66 30.00
C GLY A 63 7.65 -24.13 29.35
N ALA A 64 6.84 -24.92 30.05
CA ALA A 64 5.52 -25.35 29.56
C ALA A 64 4.52 -24.19 29.49
N ALA A 65 4.56 -23.27 30.46
CA ALA A 65 3.77 -22.05 30.43
C ALA A 65 4.13 -21.17 29.21
N ALA A 66 5.41 -21.08 28.84
CA ALA A 66 5.84 -20.34 27.65
C ALA A 66 5.16 -20.85 26.37
N VAL A 67 5.07 -22.17 26.19
CA VAL A 67 4.45 -22.78 25.00
C VAL A 67 2.95 -22.48 24.96
N LEU A 68 2.28 -22.53 26.11
CA LEU A 68 0.86 -22.18 26.20
C LEU A 68 0.62 -20.70 25.89
N LEU A 69 1.53 -19.81 26.31
CA LEU A 69 1.47 -18.38 25.98
C LEU A 69 1.62 -18.14 24.47
N VAL A 70 2.55 -18.82 23.79
CA VAL A 70 2.68 -18.73 22.32
C VAL A 70 1.40 -19.22 21.64
N ILE A 71 0.83 -20.34 22.06
CA ILE A 71 -0.43 -20.85 21.49
C ILE A 71 -1.57 -19.86 21.71
N ALA A 72 -1.71 -19.32 22.93
CA ALA A 72 -2.72 -18.33 23.25
C ALA A 72 -2.54 -17.06 22.40
N LYS A 73 -1.30 -16.59 22.22
CA LYS A 73 -0.98 -15.46 21.35
C LYS A 73 -1.42 -15.71 19.92
N ILE A 74 -1.10 -16.87 19.32
CA ILE A 74 -1.50 -17.15 17.94
C ILE A 74 -3.03 -17.16 17.79
N ILE A 75 -3.75 -17.71 18.77
CA ILE A 75 -5.22 -17.69 18.78
C ILE A 75 -5.73 -16.24 18.87
N VAL A 76 -5.21 -15.47 19.82
CA VAL A 76 -5.60 -14.07 20.01
C VAL A 76 -5.27 -13.22 18.78
N PHE A 77 -4.09 -13.42 18.19
CA PHE A 77 -3.66 -12.76 16.96
C PHE A 77 -4.69 -12.95 15.84
N TYR A 78 -5.03 -14.20 15.52
CA TYR A 78 -5.99 -14.47 14.44
C TYR A 78 -7.43 -14.07 14.76
N VAL A 79 -7.80 -14.00 16.04
CA VAL A 79 -9.09 -13.43 16.47
C VAL A 79 -9.10 -11.92 16.22
N LEU A 80 -8.05 -11.20 16.61
CA LEU A 80 -7.95 -9.75 16.41
C LEU A 80 -7.79 -9.38 14.93
N MET A 81 -7.11 -10.21 14.14
CA MET A 81 -7.06 -10.08 12.68
C MET A 81 -8.38 -10.47 12.00
N GLY A 82 -9.44 -10.85 12.72
CA GLY A 82 -10.74 -11.20 12.14
C GLY A 82 -10.73 -12.41 11.21
N THR A 83 -9.86 -13.40 11.45
CA THR A 83 -9.78 -14.62 10.64
C THR A 83 -11.01 -15.51 10.85
N SER A 84 -11.91 -15.56 9.86
CA SER A 84 -13.13 -16.36 9.90
C SER A 84 -12.97 -17.72 9.20
N SER A 85 -12.23 -17.74 8.08
CA SER A 85 -12.02 -18.93 7.24
C SER A 85 -10.82 -19.75 7.70
N HIS A 86 -11.00 -21.07 7.77
CA HIS A 86 -9.93 -22.03 8.07
C HIS A 86 -9.08 -21.72 9.34
N PHE A 87 -9.64 -21.00 10.32
CA PHE A 87 -8.99 -20.52 11.55
C PHE A 87 -8.03 -21.53 12.20
N VAL A 88 -8.50 -22.77 12.40
CA VAL A 88 -7.69 -23.85 13.02
C VAL A 88 -6.48 -24.20 12.16
N SER A 89 -6.64 -24.23 10.83
CA SER A 89 -5.55 -24.54 9.90
C SER A 89 -4.47 -23.46 9.95
N VAL A 90 -4.89 -22.19 9.87
CA VAL A 90 -4.01 -21.03 9.95
C VAL A 90 -3.21 -21.06 11.26
N CYS A 91 -3.87 -21.20 12.41
CA CYS A 91 -3.20 -21.34 13.71
C CYS A 91 -2.18 -22.50 13.75
N VAL A 92 -2.55 -23.69 13.22
CA VAL A 92 -1.68 -24.87 13.24
C VAL A 92 -0.46 -24.69 12.34
N ILE A 93 -0.63 -24.07 11.16
CA ILE A 93 0.46 -23.81 10.22
C ILE A 93 1.44 -22.79 10.80
N THR A 94 0.96 -21.71 11.40
CA THR A 94 1.82 -20.71 12.06
C THR A 94 2.62 -21.33 13.21
N LEU A 95 1.97 -22.15 14.05
CA LEU A 95 2.66 -22.89 15.11
C LEU A 95 3.71 -23.87 14.56
N LEU A 96 3.43 -24.49 13.41
CA LEU A 96 4.38 -25.35 12.72
C LEU A 96 5.57 -24.55 12.17
N PHE A 97 5.34 -23.38 11.57
CA PHE A 97 6.41 -22.48 11.10
C PHE A 97 7.30 -22.01 12.25
N ILE A 98 6.71 -21.59 13.38
CA ILE A 98 7.45 -21.26 14.59
C ILE A 98 8.28 -22.45 15.07
N TYR A 99 7.69 -23.66 15.13
CA TYR A 99 8.41 -24.87 15.52
C TYR A 99 9.61 -25.15 14.60
N LEU A 100 9.43 -25.02 13.28
CA LEU A 100 10.48 -25.24 12.29
C LEU A 100 11.59 -24.19 12.38
N LEU A 101 11.25 -22.92 12.59
CA LEU A 101 12.19 -21.83 12.84
C LEU A 101 13.09 -22.15 14.05
N PHE A 102 12.49 -22.50 15.19
CA PHE A 102 13.27 -22.86 16.38
C PHE A 102 14.06 -24.16 16.21
N LYS A 103 13.63 -25.08 15.33
CA LYS A 103 14.34 -26.33 15.03
C LYS A 103 15.49 -26.14 14.05
N ALA A 104 15.41 -25.14 13.16
CA ALA A 104 16.44 -24.82 12.16
C ALA A 104 17.76 -24.40 12.81
N PHE A 105 17.71 -23.70 13.94
CA PHE A 105 18.90 -23.18 14.60
C PHE A 105 19.25 -23.94 15.88
N ASN A 106 20.51 -24.35 15.99
CA ASN A 106 21.04 -24.93 17.24
C ASN A 106 21.26 -23.86 18.32
N ASN A 107 21.71 -22.66 17.95
CA ASN A 107 21.75 -21.51 18.84
C ASN A 107 20.34 -20.90 18.94
N LYS A 108 19.71 -21.00 20.12
CA LYS A 108 18.33 -20.55 20.33
C LYS A 108 18.16 -19.04 20.43
N TRP A 109 19.25 -18.28 20.53
CA TRP A 109 19.20 -16.82 20.50
C TRP A 109 18.78 -16.28 19.14
N VAL A 110 19.27 -16.87 18.04
CA VAL A 110 18.93 -16.45 16.68
C VAL A 110 17.41 -16.53 16.40
N PRO A 111 16.74 -17.70 16.53
CA PRO A 111 15.30 -17.79 16.30
C PRO A 111 14.49 -17.03 17.36
N ALA A 112 15.01 -16.80 18.56
CA ALA A 112 14.34 -15.96 19.56
C ALA A 112 14.34 -14.47 19.17
N THR A 113 15.46 -13.97 18.64
CA THR A 113 15.54 -12.60 18.09
C THR A 113 14.62 -12.46 16.88
N ILE A 114 14.66 -13.40 15.94
CA ILE A 114 13.74 -13.40 14.78
C ILE A 114 12.29 -13.41 15.27
N PHE A 115 11.94 -14.30 16.21
CA PHE A 115 10.58 -14.37 16.75
C PHE A 115 10.15 -13.09 17.46
N PHE A 116 11.07 -12.37 18.13
CA PHE A 116 10.76 -11.06 18.69
C PHE A 116 10.44 -10.03 17.61
N VAL A 117 11.21 -9.97 16.53
CA VAL A 117 10.88 -9.09 15.39
C VAL A 117 9.52 -9.45 14.80
N LEU A 118 9.23 -10.74 14.60
CA LEU A 118 7.91 -11.20 14.14
C LEU A 118 6.78 -10.85 15.12
N SER A 119 7.08 -10.78 16.42
CA SER A 119 6.12 -10.37 17.44
C SER A 119 5.81 -8.89 17.41
N VAL A 120 6.81 -8.06 17.08
CA VAL A 120 6.63 -6.64 16.78
C VAL A 120 5.79 -6.47 15.52
N LEU A 121 6.08 -7.24 14.45
CA LEU A 121 5.27 -7.21 13.24
C LEU A 121 3.81 -7.62 13.51
N MET A 122 3.57 -8.68 14.28
CA MET A 122 2.21 -9.07 14.70
C MET A 122 1.50 -7.97 15.50
N PHE A 123 2.23 -7.22 16.32
CA PHE A 123 1.69 -6.06 17.05
C PHE A 123 1.29 -4.93 16.08
N CYS A 124 2.15 -4.64 15.09
CA CYS A 124 1.86 -3.68 14.03
C CYS A 124 0.66 -4.11 13.19
N ASP A 125 0.60 -5.38 12.77
CA ASP A 125 -0.50 -5.95 11.99
C ASP A 125 -1.85 -5.79 12.70
N VAL A 126 -1.93 -6.18 13.97
CA VAL A 126 -3.18 -6.07 14.75
C VAL A 126 -3.63 -4.62 14.89
N THR A 127 -2.68 -3.71 15.09
CA THR A 127 -2.98 -2.27 15.24
C THR A 127 -3.41 -1.66 13.90
N TYR A 128 -2.71 -1.98 12.82
CA TYR A 128 -3.05 -1.51 11.47
C TYR A 128 -4.40 -2.09 11.00
N SER A 129 -4.63 -3.39 11.23
CA SER A 129 -5.85 -4.09 10.85
C SER A 129 -7.08 -3.61 11.60
N SER A 130 -6.96 -3.03 12.80
CA SER A 130 -8.12 -2.48 13.50
C SER A 130 -8.66 -1.21 12.85
N PHE A 131 -7.89 -0.57 11.96
CA PHE A 131 -8.33 0.62 11.22
C PHE A 131 -8.56 0.30 9.74
N PHE A 132 -7.57 -0.27 9.05
CA PHE A 132 -7.60 -0.54 7.61
C PHE A 132 -8.11 -1.93 7.23
N ASN A 133 -8.56 -2.70 8.21
CA ASN A 133 -9.20 -4.00 7.99
C ASN A 133 -8.31 -5.01 7.19
N ARG A 134 -6.98 -4.93 7.28
CA ARG A 134 -6.01 -5.81 6.57
C ARG A 134 -4.63 -5.90 7.26
N TYR A 135 -3.77 -6.79 6.78
CA TYR A 135 -2.37 -6.86 7.20
C TYR A 135 -1.56 -5.63 6.77
N LEU A 136 -0.53 -5.28 7.53
CA LEU A 136 0.41 -4.23 7.14
C LEU A 136 1.36 -4.77 6.05
N SER A 137 1.38 -4.16 4.86
CA SER A 137 2.36 -4.52 3.83
C SER A 137 3.76 -4.05 4.23
N VAL A 138 4.77 -4.87 3.98
CA VAL A 138 6.19 -4.56 4.19
C VAL A 138 6.64 -3.38 3.33
N GLY A 139 6.03 -3.18 2.15
CA GLY A 139 6.29 -2.02 1.30
C GLY A 139 5.94 -0.68 1.98
N MET A 140 4.93 -0.68 2.86
CA MET A 140 4.50 0.51 3.59
C MET A 140 5.41 0.85 4.78
N ILE A 141 6.26 -0.08 5.24
CA ILE A 141 7.18 0.15 6.37
C ILE A 141 8.23 1.22 6.02
N GLY A 142 8.58 1.38 4.73
CA GLY A 142 9.45 2.45 4.25
C GLY A 142 8.85 3.85 4.37
N ALA A 143 7.53 3.98 4.53
CA ALA A 143 6.85 5.25 4.77
C ALA A 143 6.93 5.71 6.24
N ALA A 144 7.69 5.00 7.10
CA ALA A 144 7.79 5.26 8.53
C ALA A 144 8.34 6.65 8.91
N GLU A 145 9.04 7.36 8.01
CA GLU A 145 9.43 8.76 8.24
C GLU A 145 8.21 9.70 8.42
N VAL A 146 7.05 9.32 7.89
CA VAL A 146 5.79 10.10 7.94
C VAL A 146 4.94 9.72 9.17
N VAL A 147 5.34 8.68 9.93
CA VAL A 147 4.63 8.26 11.16
C VAL A 147 4.65 9.35 12.24
N GLY A 148 5.60 10.30 12.16
CA GLY A 148 5.63 11.48 13.01
C GLY A 148 4.35 12.32 12.91
N ASP A 149 3.74 12.37 11.72
CA ASP A 149 2.61 13.26 11.41
C ASP A 149 1.25 12.66 11.78
N ILE A 150 1.18 11.37 12.13
CA ILE A 150 -0.05 10.66 12.52
C ILE A 150 0.00 10.09 13.95
N GLY A 151 0.92 10.60 14.78
CA GLY A 151 1.21 10.05 16.11
C GLY A 151 0.04 10.07 17.10
N GLU A 152 -0.90 11.02 16.96
CA GLU A 152 -2.15 11.07 17.74
C GLU A 152 -3.09 9.93 17.34
N SER A 153 -3.35 9.75 16.03
CA SER A 153 -4.20 8.67 15.49
C SER A 153 -3.67 7.28 15.88
N ILE A 154 -2.35 7.09 15.89
CA ILE A 154 -1.74 5.82 16.34
C ILE A 154 -2.06 5.54 17.81
N LYS A 155 -2.04 6.54 18.69
CA LYS A 155 -2.30 6.33 20.14
C LYS A 155 -3.70 5.80 20.40
N GLU A 156 -4.69 6.21 19.61
CA GLU A 156 -6.08 5.80 19.81
C GLU A 156 -6.36 4.39 19.30
N VAL A 157 -5.67 3.98 18.23
CA VAL A 157 -5.76 2.62 17.69
C VAL A 157 -4.96 1.60 18.56
N LEU A 158 -4.06 2.09 19.42
CA LEU A 158 -3.29 1.26 20.35
C LEU A 158 -4.14 0.71 21.51
N ARG A 159 -4.76 -0.45 21.28
CA ARG A 159 -5.52 -1.15 22.32
C ARG A 159 -4.60 -1.91 23.28
N PRO A 160 -4.89 -1.93 24.60
CA PRO A 160 -4.11 -2.70 25.58
C PRO A 160 -3.93 -4.19 25.23
N ILE A 161 -4.91 -4.78 24.53
CA ILE A 161 -4.85 -6.18 24.09
C ILE A 161 -3.76 -6.41 23.02
N ASN A 162 -3.43 -5.41 22.20
CA ASN A 162 -2.42 -5.53 21.13
C ASN A 162 -1.05 -5.86 21.74
N PHE A 163 -0.73 -5.28 22.89
CA PHE A 163 0.53 -5.54 23.62
C PHE A 163 0.69 -7.00 24.05
N PHE A 164 -0.38 -7.81 24.07
CA PHE A 164 -0.30 -9.25 24.27
C PHE A 164 0.61 -9.93 23.23
N MET A 165 0.73 -9.36 22.03
CA MET A 165 1.62 -9.85 20.97
C MET A 165 3.11 -9.81 21.37
N LEU A 166 3.49 -9.01 22.36
CA LEU A 166 4.90 -8.83 22.77
C LEU A 166 5.29 -9.64 24.01
N VAL A 167 4.33 -10.12 24.79
CA VAL A 167 4.54 -10.70 26.13
C VAL A 167 5.36 -11.99 26.09
N ASP A 168 5.04 -12.89 25.16
CA ASP A 168 5.69 -14.20 25.04
C ASP A 168 7.13 -14.09 24.54
N ALA A 169 7.41 -13.18 23.60
CA ALA A 169 8.74 -12.95 23.07
C ALA A 169 9.69 -12.38 24.13
N ALA A 170 9.24 -11.37 24.90
CA ALA A 170 10.00 -10.84 26.03
C ALA A 170 10.29 -11.93 27.08
N PHE A 171 9.30 -12.79 27.36
CA PHE A 171 9.45 -13.91 28.27
C PHE A 171 10.45 -14.97 27.78
N ILE A 172 10.41 -15.33 26.49
CA ILE A 172 11.35 -16.29 25.87
C ILE A 172 12.78 -15.76 25.91
N ILE A 173 12.99 -14.47 25.57
CA ILE A 173 14.30 -13.81 25.66
C ILE A 173 14.82 -13.84 27.09
N PHE A 174 13.99 -13.47 28.07
CA PHE A 174 14.33 -13.50 29.49
C PHE A 174 14.75 -14.91 29.96
N MET A 175 13.99 -15.95 29.60
CA MET A 175 14.29 -17.33 29.96
C MET A 175 15.61 -17.84 29.36
N LEU A 176 15.91 -17.46 28.11
CA LEU A 176 17.20 -17.80 27.47
C LEU A 176 18.38 -17.05 28.11
N ALA A 177 18.17 -15.80 28.56
CA ALA A 177 19.18 -15.01 29.28
C ALA A 177 19.57 -15.68 30.61
N LEU A 178 18.60 -16.22 31.35
CA LEU A 178 18.83 -16.90 32.62
C LEU A 178 19.60 -18.23 32.44
N LYS A 179 19.35 -18.96 31.36
CA LYS A 179 20.02 -20.24 31.09
C LYS A 179 21.52 -20.08 30.80
N LYS A 180 21.94 -18.92 30.26
CA LYS A 180 23.36 -18.58 30.07
C LYS A 180 24.10 -18.41 31.42
N LYS A 181 23.38 -17.98 32.48
CA LYS A 181 23.94 -17.84 33.84
C LYS A 181 24.06 -19.16 34.60
N SER A 182 23.27 -20.20 34.28
CA SER A 182 23.30 -21.49 35.02
C SER A 182 24.21 -22.56 34.41
N GLY A 183 24.78 -22.34 33.22
CA GLY A 183 25.67 -23.29 32.53
C GLY A 183 27.05 -23.51 33.15
N GLY A 184 27.35 -22.90 34.30
CA GLY A 184 28.66 -22.95 34.96
C GLY A 184 28.58 -23.43 36.41
N ARG A 185 27.94 -24.57 36.70
CA ARG A 185 28.14 -25.29 37.97
C ARG A 185 27.52 -26.69 37.90
N SER A 186 28.35 -27.68 37.58
CA SER A 186 28.08 -29.07 37.96
C SER A 186 29.40 -29.79 38.17
N GLY A 187 29.60 -30.29 39.39
CA GLY A 187 30.53 -31.38 39.68
C GLY A 187 31.66 -31.08 40.68
N ARG A 188 31.37 -31.14 41.98
CA ARG A 188 32.03 -32.10 42.91
C ARG A 188 31.52 -31.96 44.35
N ILE A 189 31.05 -33.07 44.89
CA ILE A 189 30.81 -33.31 46.32
C ILE A 189 31.96 -34.20 46.82
N ASP A 190 32.41 -33.88 48.04
CA ASP A 190 33.24 -34.62 49.01
C ASP A 190 34.73 -34.91 48.73
N SER A 191 35.63 -34.22 49.45
CA SER A 191 36.21 -34.67 50.75
C SER A 191 37.56 -33.98 51.06
N ASP A 192 37.78 -33.75 52.35
CA ASP A 192 39.05 -33.58 53.09
C ASP A 192 39.87 -32.26 53.07
N ASN A 193 39.78 -31.58 54.22
CA ASN A 193 40.85 -31.07 55.10
C ASN A 193 42.25 -30.71 54.54
N ALA A 194 42.57 -29.43 54.80
CA ALA A 194 43.78 -28.91 55.44
C ALA A 194 45.18 -29.09 54.80
N ALA A 195 45.76 -27.91 54.52
CA ALA A 195 47.14 -27.48 54.77
C ALA A 195 48.30 -28.12 53.99
N GLY A 196 49.10 -27.26 53.36
CA GLY A 196 50.46 -27.59 52.90
C GLY A 196 50.94 -26.70 51.78
N ALA A 197 51.64 -25.62 52.11
CA ALA A 197 52.48 -24.89 51.18
C ALA A 197 53.64 -25.78 50.69
N VAL A 198 54.11 -25.57 49.47
CA VAL A 198 55.52 -25.33 49.09
C VAL A 198 55.68 -25.46 47.56
N LEU A 199 56.15 -24.34 47.00
CA LEU A 199 57.02 -24.06 45.85
C LEU A 199 57.47 -25.16 44.85
N ASP A 200 57.55 -24.67 43.61
CA ASP A 200 58.59 -24.86 42.58
C ASP A 200 58.21 -25.59 41.27
N GLY A 201 58.40 -24.81 40.18
CA GLY A 201 59.16 -25.23 39.00
C GLY A 201 58.45 -25.98 37.88
N GLU A 202 58.41 -25.34 36.69
CA GLU A 202 58.37 -25.95 35.33
C GLU A 202 57.04 -26.69 35.00
N ASP A 203 56.28 -26.41 33.95
CA ASP A 203 56.63 -26.29 32.54
C ASP A 203 55.69 -25.32 31.81
N THR A 204 56.27 -24.50 30.93
CA THR A 204 55.55 -23.50 30.12
C THR A 204 55.07 -24.04 28.76
N GLU A 205 55.21 -25.33 28.49
CA GLU A 205 54.78 -25.95 27.21
C GLU A 205 53.36 -26.54 27.23
N ASP A 206 52.82 -26.96 28.39
CA ASP A 206 51.48 -27.61 28.45
C ASP A 206 50.30 -26.60 28.47
N LYS A 207 50.58 -25.30 28.69
CA LYS A 207 49.56 -24.25 28.67
C LYS A 207 49.17 -23.80 27.25
N ASN A 208 50.05 -23.97 26.27
CA ASN A 208 49.75 -23.64 24.87
C ASN A 208 48.95 -24.76 24.19
N ALA A 209 49.22 -26.03 24.50
CA ALA A 209 48.42 -27.16 24.00
C ALA A 209 46.97 -27.13 24.52
N LYS A 210 46.76 -26.74 25.78
CA LYS A 210 45.41 -26.53 26.35
C LYS A 210 44.70 -25.30 25.79
N LYS A 211 45.42 -24.20 25.51
CA LYS A 211 44.85 -23.00 24.88
C LYS A 211 44.48 -23.23 23.41
N GLU A 212 45.21 -24.07 22.69
CA GLU A 212 44.86 -24.46 21.31
C GLU A 212 43.72 -25.48 21.28
N ALA A 213 43.66 -26.42 22.23
CA ALA A 213 42.52 -27.33 22.38
C ALA A 213 41.22 -26.60 22.79
N GLU A 214 41.29 -25.57 23.66
CA GLU A 214 40.15 -24.73 24.02
C GLU A 214 39.75 -23.75 22.91
N LYS A 215 40.71 -23.24 22.12
CA LYS A 215 40.40 -22.45 20.89
C LYS A 215 39.79 -23.32 19.79
N ALA A 216 40.18 -24.58 19.66
CA ALA A 216 39.55 -25.54 18.75
C ALA A 216 38.12 -25.90 19.20
N HIS A 217 37.84 -25.88 20.50
CA HIS A 217 36.49 -26.15 21.04
C HIS A 217 35.54 -24.93 21.01
N SER A 218 36.09 -23.72 20.79
CA SER A 218 35.37 -22.44 20.69
C SER A 218 34.81 -22.14 19.29
N LYS A 219 35.34 -22.76 18.22
CA LYS A 219 34.76 -22.70 16.86
C LYS A 219 33.66 -23.75 16.66
N LYS A 220 32.65 -23.78 17.53
CA LYS A 220 31.40 -24.48 17.22
C LYS A 220 30.61 -23.61 16.24
N LYS A 221 30.96 -23.67 14.94
CA LYS A 221 30.11 -23.13 13.85
C LYS A 221 28.67 -23.50 14.18
N ALA A 222 27.78 -22.53 14.23
CA ALA A 222 26.36 -22.75 14.46
C ALA A 222 25.87 -23.77 13.43
N LYS A 223 25.76 -25.05 13.82
CA LYS A 223 25.26 -26.08 12.92
C LYS A 223 23.79 -25.75 12.66
N ILE A 224 23.45 -25.42 11.43
CA ILE A 224 22.08 -25.19 10.99
C ILE A 224 21.47 -26.54 10.59
N ASN A 225 20.21 -26.77 10.92
CA ASN A 225 19.47 -27.96 10.52
C ASN A 225 18.84 -27.75 9.13
N LEU A 226 19.62 -28.03 8.09
CA LEU A 226 19.21 -27.91 6.69
C LEU A 226 17.92 -28.65 6.35
N LYS A 227 17.60 -29.77 7.01
CA LYS A 227 16.33 -30.49 6.78
C LYS A 227 15.11 -29.73 7.29
N ALA A 228 15.25 -29.05 8.44
CA ALA A 228 14.18 -28.22 8.98
C ALA A 228 13.96 -26.99 8.11
N ILE A 229 15.04 -26.39 7.59
CA ILE A 229 14.97 -25.27 6.64
C ILE A 229 14.33 -25.71 5.32
N ALA A 230 14.79 -26.80 4.71
CA ALA A 230 14.21 -27.30 3.47
C ALA A 230 12.71 -27.59 3.61
N PHE A 231 12.30 -28.18 4.73
CA PHE A 231 10.88 -28.42 5.00
C PHE A 231 10.08 -27.13 5.23
N PHE A 232 10.66 -26.14 5.92
CA PHE A 232 10.08 -24.80 6.06
C PHE A 232 9.86 -24.15 4.68
N VAL A 233 10.90 -24.13 3.83
CA VAL A 233 10.83 -23.55 2.48
C VAL A 233 9.80 -24.27 1.61
N ILE A 234 9.75 -25.60 1.63
CA ILE A 234 8.75 -26.37 0.86
C ILE A 234 7.33 -26.03 1.31
N MET A 235 7.11 -25.92 2.63
CA MET A 235 5.79 -25.56 3.17
C MET A 235 5.39 -24.14 2.76
N VAL A 236 6.31 -23.18 2.83
CA VAL A 236 6.08 -21.80 2.38
C VAL A 236 5.76 -21.77 0.89
N LEU A 237 6.55 -22.45 0.05
CA LEU A 237 6.28 -22.52 -1.39
C LEU A 237 4.91 -23.14 -1.66
N PHE A 238 4.54 -24.22 -0.95
CA PHE A 238 3.24 -24.84 -1.10
C PHE A 238 2.08 -23.91 -0.71
N THR A 239 2.21 -23.14 0.37
CA THR A 239 1.16 -22.21 0.82
C THR A 239 1.10 -20.93 0.01
N THR A 240 2.17 -20.50 -0.66
CA THR A 240 2.23 -19.22 -1.39
C THR A 240 2.00 -19.35 -2.90
N THR A 241 2.47 -20.43 -3.53
CA THR A 241 2.45 -20.55 -5.01
C THR A 241 1.12 -21.03 -5.60
N ASN A 242 0.24 -21.60 -4.78
CA ASN A 242 -1.06 -22.14 -5.17
C ASN A 242 -1.12 -22.82 -6.56
N ILE A 243 -0.18 -23.74 -6.83
CA ILE A 243 0.02 -24.39 -8.15
C ILE A 243 -1.26 -25.00 -8.75
N PHE A 244 -2.24 -25.34 -7.91
CA PHE A 244 -3.49 -25.98 -8.33
C PHE A 244 -4.72 -25.04 -8.28
N ASN A 245 -4.53 -23.73 -8.06
CA ASN A 245 -5.61 -22.73 -7.91
C ASN A 245 -6.71 -23.17 -6.93
N TRP A 246 -6.32 -23.74 -5.79
CA TRP A 246 -7.26 -24.17 -4.78
C TRP A 246 -7.63 -23.00 -3.87
N SER A 247 -8.93 -22.72 -3.71
CA SER A 247 -9.43 -21.67 -2.81
C SER A 247 -8.93 -21.84 -1.38
N TYR A 248 -8.74 -23.09 -0.92
CA TYR A 248 -8.13 -23.36 0.39
C TYR A 248 -6.71 -22.80 0.52
N ILE A 249 -5.90 -22.91 -0.54
CA ILE A 249 -4.52 -22.41 -0.53
C ILE A 249 -4.50 -20.90 -0.71
N THR A 250 -5.36 -20.32 -1.56
CA THR A 250 -5.56 -18.86 -1.63
C THR A 250 -5.89 -18.30 -0.25
N SER A 251 -6.90 -18.89 0.41
CA SER A 251 -7.36 -18.51 1.74
C SER A 251 -6.27 -18.62 2.79
N LEU A 252 -5.45 -19.68 2.76
CA LEU A 252 -4.29 -19.82 3.63
C LEU A 252 -3.20 -18.78 3.33
N SER A 253 -2.90 -18.53 2.05
CA SER A 253 -1.82 -17.64 1.62
C SER A 253 -2.06 -16.19 2.05
N ASN A 254 -3.33 -15.76 2.08
CA ASN A 254 -3.72 -14.40 2.42
C ASN A 254 -3.96 -14.18 3.91
N GLN A 255 -4.26 -15.24 4.67
CA GLN A 255 -4.58 -15.13 6.11
C GLN A 255 -3.44 -15.59 7.02
N GLU A 256 -2.61 -16.53 6.60
CA GLU A 256 -1.55 -17.06 7.46
C GLU A 256 -0.35 -16.12 7.47
N PHE A 257 -0.15 -15.42 8.58
CA PHE A 257 0.98 -14.52 8.90
C PHE A 257 2.28 -14.75 8.10
N PHE A 258 2.90 -15.94 8.17
CA PHE A 258 4.16 -16.16 7.44
C PHE A 258 3.94 -16.17 5.93
N SER A 259 2.91 -16.86 5.46
CA SER A 259 2.57 -16.99 4.06
C SER A 259 2.21 -15.64 3.45
N TYR A 260 1.43 -14.81 4.16
CA TYR A 260 1.08 -13.46 3.74
C TYR A 260 2.33 -12.59 3.61
N HIS A 261 3.11 -12.43 4.67
CA HIS A 261 4.27 -11.53 4.67
C HIS A 261 5.37 -12.02 3.72
N ILE A 262 5.56 -13.33 3.56
CA ILE A 262 6.48 -13.86 2.56
C ILE A 262 5.94 -13.59 1.15
N LYS A 263 4.64 -13.78 0.91
CA LYS A 263 4.02 -13.44 -0.38
C LYS A 263 4.21 -11.96 -0.69
N ASP A 264 3.92 -11.08 0.27
CA ASP A 264 4.06 -9.63 0.19
C ASP A 264 5.52 -9.19 -0.08
N ILE A 265 6.48 -9.77 0.66
CA ILE A 265 7.92 -9.54 0.40
C ILE A 265 8.32 -10.07 -0.98
N VAL A 266 7.86 -11.25 -1.38
CA VAL A 266 8.21 -11.85 -2.68
C VAL A 266 7.57 -11.06 -3.81
N SER A 267 6.32 -10.61 -3.68
CA SER A 267 5.70 -9.71 -4.66
C SER A 267 6.40 -8.37 -4.71
N GLY A 268 6.74 -7.77 -3.56
CA GLY A 268 7.49 -6.51 -3.52
C GLY A 268 8.94 -6.63 -4.01
N ALA A 269 9.55 -7.83 -3.94
CA ALA A 269 10.94 -8.06 -4.34
C ALA A 269 11.09 -8.66 -5.75
N PHE A 270 10.08 -9.34 -6.25
CA PHE A 270 10.11 -10.12 -7.50
C PHE A 270 8.86 -9.86 -8.37
N ALA A 271 8.17 -8.73 -8.22
CA ALA A 271 7.15 -8.31 -9.17
C ALA A 271 7.79 -8.21 -10.58
N GLY A 272 7.69 -9.30 -11.34
CA GLY A 272 7.45 -9.22 -12.77
C GLY A 272 5.94 -9.20 -12.92
N GLU A 273 5.43 -8.24 -13.69
CA GLU A 273 4.02 -7.93 -13.66
C GLU A 273 3.19 -9.11 -14.14
N THR A 274 2.26 -9.52 -13.30
CA THR A 274 1.06 -10.19 -13.79
C THR A 274 0.40 -9.22 -14.76
N SER A 275 0.17 -9.66 -16.00
CA SER A 275 -0.57 -8.91 -17.01
C SER A 275 -1.84 -8.32 -16.40
N GLU A 276 -1.82 -7.02 -16.10
CA GLU A 276 -2.98 -6.28 -15.64
C GLU A 276 -3.84 -6.08 -16.89
N ASN A 277 -5.00 -6.75 -16.93
CA ASN A 277 -5.97 -6.47 -17.97
C ASN A 277 -6.52 -5.07 -17.69
N LEU A 278 -6.36 -4.15 -18.64
CA LEU A 278 -7.01 -2.85 -18.58
C LEU A 278 -8.53 -3.05 -18.70
N ALA A 279 -9.29 -2.27 -17.94
CA ALA A 279 -10.74 -2.32 -18.01
C ALA A 279 -11.21 -1.98 -19.43
N ALA A 280 -12.02 -2.86 -20.03
CA ALA A 280 -12.71 -2.55 -21.28
C ALA A 280 -13.97 -1.73 -20.96
N TRP A 281 -13.89 -0.41 -21.18
CA TRP A 281 -15.01 0.50 -20.93
C TRP A 281 -16.05 0.40 -22.05
N THR A 282 -17.27 -0.03 -21.72
CA THR A 282 -18.41 0.03 -22.64
C THR A 282 -19.09 1.40 -22.61
N ASP A 283 -19.05 2.06 -21.46
CA ASP A 283 -19.61 3.38 -21.21
C ASP A 283 -18.48 4.42 -21.24
N SER A 284 -18.75 5.59 -21.81
CA SER A 284 -17.76 6.65 -22.01
C SER A 284 -18.41 8.01 -21.86
N TYR A 285 -17.61 9.01 -21.47
CA TYR A 285 -18.03 10.39 -21.33
C TYR A 285 -18.76 10.89 -22.59
N GLU A 286 -18.28 10.53 -23.78
CA GLU A 286 -18.91 10.88 -25.07
C GLU A 286 -20.34 10.38 -25.23
N GLN A 287 -20.67 9.23 -24.65
CA GLN A 287 -22.02 8.69 -24.67
C GLN A 287 -22.89 9.37 -23.61
N GLU A 288 -22.31 9.66 -22.45
CA GLU A 288 -22.97 10.23 -21.28
C GLU A 288 -23.23 11.74 -21.39
N LYS A 289 -22.43 12.48 -22.17
CA LYS A 289 -22.60 13.94 -22.29
C LYS A 289 -23.89 14.40 -22.97
N ASN A 290 -24.66 13.48 -23.57
CA ASN A 290 -25.92 13.79 -24.25
C ASN A 290 -27.09 13.93 -23.26
N GLY A 291 -27.06 14.98 -22.43
CA GLY A 291 -28.09 15.30 -21.43
C GLY A 291 -28.47 16.79 -21.40
N PRO A 292 -29.57 17.15 -20.73
CA PRO A 292 -30.12 18.51 -20.75
C PRO A 292 -29.28 19.55 -20.00
N LEU A 293 -28.39 19.12 -19.12
CA LEU A 293 -27.53 19.98 -18.29
C LEU A 293 -26.10 20.13 -18.85
N PHE A 294 -25.81 19.55 -20.02
CA PHE A 294 -24.51 19.71 -20.66
C PHE A 294 -24.21 21.18 -20.93
N GLY A 295 -23.12 21.69 -20.36
CA GLY A 295 -22.71 23.09 -20.50
C GLY A 295 -23.62 24.09 -19.79
N ALA A 296 -24.52 23.65 -18.90
CA ALA A 296 -25.42 24.56 -18.17
C ALA A 296 -24.66 25.55 -17.28
N ALA A 297 -23.48 25.17 -16.78
CA ALA A 297 -22.59 26.01 -15.97
C ALA A 297 -21.39 26.57 -16.76
N LYS A 298 -21.44 26.54 -18.09
CA LYS A 298 -20.38 27.09 -18.92
C LYS A 298 -20.17 28.59 -18.63
N ASP A 299 -18.89 29.00 -18.58
CA ASP A 299 -18.45 30.36 -18.28
C ASP A 299 -18.76 30.85 -16.84
N LYS A 300 -19.33 30.00 -15.96
CA LYS A 300 -19.42 30.26 -14.51
C LYS A 300 -18.09 30.00 -13.82
N ASN A 301 -17.86 30.64 -12.68
CA ASN A 301 -16.79 30.21 -11.78
C ASN A 301 -17.13 28.85 -11.18
N LEU A 302 -16.15 27.97 -11.03
CA LEU A 302 -16.28 26.72 -10.29
C LEU A 302 -15.63 26.88 -8.91
N ILE A 303 -16.41 26.70 -7.85
CA ILE A 303 -15.91 26.63 -6.47
C ILE A 303 -16.18 25.22 -5.96
N MET A 304 -15.13 24.40 -5.92
CA MET A 304 -15.20 23.05 -5.38
C MET A 304 -14.65 23.03 -3.96
N ILE A 305 -15.43 22.50 -3.03
CA ILE A 305 -15.15 22.49 -1.59
C ILE A 305 -15.05 21.03 -1.14
N GLN A 306 -13.84 20.61 -0.81
CA GLN A 306 -13.59 19.35 -0.10
C GLN A 306 -13.78 19.59 1.39
N VAL A 307 -14.71 18.86 2.00
CA VAL A 307 -15.08 18.99 3.41
C VAL A 307 -14.48 17.82 4.19
N GLU A 308 -13.48 18.14 5.01
CA GLU A 308 -12.69 17.17 5.78
C GLU A 308 -13.57 16.22 6.63
N SER A 309 -13.32 14.92 6.48
CA SER A 309 -13.93 13.80 7.20
C SER A 309 -15.47 13.82 7.31
N MET A 310 -16.17 14.53 6.43
CA MET A 310 -17.63 14.68 6.54
C MET A 310 -18.35 13.49 5.91
N GLN A 311 -18.96 12.66 6.74
CA GLN A 311 -19.84 11.58 6.32
C GLN A 311 -21.27 12.07 6.08
N ASP A 312 -21.98 11.40 5.17
CA ASP A 312 -23.30 11.81 4.70
C ASP A 312 -24.39 11.77 5.78
N PHE A 313 -24.24 10.92 6.80
CA PHE A 313 -25.30 10.70 7.79
C PHE A 313 -25.75 11.95 8.54
N VAL A 314 -24.93 13.00 8.61
CA VAL A 314 -25.30 14.25 9.28
C VAL A 314 -26.22 15.15 8.44
N ILE A 315 -26.24 14.96 7.12
CA ILE A 315 -27.06 15.73 6.18
C ILE A 315 -28.55 15.45 6.45
N GLY A 316 -29.34 16.52 6.56
CA GLY A 316 -30.78 16.45 6.84
C GLY A 316 -31.13 15.82 8.20
N ARG A 317 -30.15 15.59 9.09
CA ARG A 317 -30.37 14.93 10.37
C ARG A 317 -30.55 15.94 11.50
N GLU A 318 -31.52 15.65 12.35
CA GLU A 318 -31.66 16.25 13.68
C GLU A 318 -31.03 15.36 14.75
N TYR A 319 -30.35 15.97 15.71
CA TYR A 319 -29.85 15.33 16.93
C TYR A 319 -30.36 16.10 18.15
N GLU A 320 -31.06 15.42 19.06
CA GLU A 320 -31.76 16.05 20.20
C GLU A 320 -32.65 17.25 19.78
N GLY A 321 -33.27 17.17 18.59
CA GLY A 321 -34.13 18.21 18.03
C GLY A 321 -33.40 19.44 17.47
N GLN A 322 -32.08 19.34 17.28
CA GLN A 322 -31.25 20.37 16.65
C GLN A 322 -30.77 19.86 15.29
N GLU A 323 -30.92 20.63 14.22
CA GLU A 323 -30.33 20.29 12.92
C GLU A 323 -28.80 20.31 13.02
N LEU A 324 -28.15 19.26 12.50
CA LEU A 324 -26.69 19.17 12.49
C LEU A 324 -26.06 20.07 11.41
N THR A 325 -26.70 20.18 10.24
CA THR A 325 -26.14 20.89 9.08
C THR A 325 -27.13 21.86 8.41
N PRO A 326 -27.66 22.85 9.13
CA PRO A 326 -28.72 23.73 8.62
C PRO A 326 -28.35 24.52 7.36
N ASN A 327 -27.09 24.90 7.15
CA ASN A 327 -26.68 25.65 5.96
C ASN A 327 -26.67 24.75 4.71
N LEU A 328 -26.08 23.55 4.82
CA LEU A 328 -26.10 22.56 3.73
C LEU A 328 -27.53 22.08 3.43
N ASN A 329 -28.34 21.85 4.48
CA ASN A 329 -29.75 21.48 4.33
C ASN A 329 -30.50 22.55 3.52
N ALA A 330 -30.27 23.84 3.82
CA ALA A 330 -30.89 24.94 3.09
C ALA A 330 -30.45 25.02 1.61
N LEU A 331 -29.20 24.64 1.28
CA LEU A 331 -28.78 24.53 -0.12
C LEU A 331 -29.51 23.40 -0.85
N ILE A 332 -29.63 22.24 -0.19
CA ILE A 332 -30.33 21.05 -0.72
C ILE A 332 -31.81 21.35 -0.97
N GLU A 333 -32.48 22.06 -0.05
CA GLU A 333 -33.87 22.51 -0.24
C GLU A 333 -34.03 23.56 -1.35
N GLY A 334 -32.94 24.21 -1.75
CA GLY A 334 -32.89 25.21 -2.81
C GLY A 334 -32.66 24.61 -4.19
N ASN A 335 -31.75 25.21 -4.96
CA ASN A 335 -31.41 24.81 -6.32
C ASN A 335 -30.12 23.96 -6.33
N ALA A 336 -30.16 22.80 -5.67
CA ALA A 336 -29.06 21.86 -5.61
C ALA A 336 -29.44 20.47 -6.12
N THR A 337 -28.48 19.77 -6.71
CA THR A 337 -28.53 18.32 -6.85
C THR A 337 -27.81 17.70 -5.66
N TYR A 338 -28.51 16.83 -4.92
CA TYR A 338 -27.94 16.05 -3.83
C TYR A 338 -27.82 14.59 -4.23
N PHE A 339 -26.63 14.00 -4.05
CA PHE A 339 -26.36 12.60 -4.36
C PHE A 339 -26.33 11.80 -3.06
N ASP A 340 -27.41 11.09 -2.76
CA ASP A 340 -27.62 10.42 -1.46
C ASP A 340 -26.98 9.03 -1.36
N ASN A 341 -26.33 8.57 -2.44
CA ASN A 341 -25.56 7.32 -2.51
C ASN A 341 -24.16 7.58 -3.09
N PHE A 342 -23.43 8.51 -2.47
CA PHE A 342 -22.08 8.88 -2.86
C PHE A 342 -21.02 8.36 -1.86
N TYR A 343 -19.95 7.76 -2.35
CA TYR A 343 -18.99 7.00 -1.55
C TYR A 343 -17.54 7.45 -1.78
N GLN A 344 -16.75 7.47 -0.70
CA GLN A 344 -15.31 7.75 -0.78
C GLN A 344 -14.56 6.70 -1.63
N GLN A 345 -13.45 7.08 -2.28
CA GLN A 345 -12.64 6.19 -3.14
C GLN A 345 -11.12 6.35 -2.88
N VAL A 346 -10.77 6.66 -1.63
CA VAL A 346 -9.39 6.96 -1.20
C VAL A 346 -8.46 5.75 -1.18
N GLY A 347 -7.16 6.00 -1.33
CA GLY A 347 -6.06 5.03 -1.12
C GLY A 347 -5.43 5.21 0.28
N SER A 348 -4.09 5.17 0.36
CA SER A 348 -3.37 5.39 1.65
C SER A 348 -3.15 6.86 2.02
N GLY A 349 -3.50 7.79 1.13
CA GLY A 349 -3.36 9.24 1.30
C GLY A 349 -4.57 9.97 1.86
N ASN A 350 -5.67 9.26 2.16
CA ASN A 350 -6.93 9.81 2.68
C ASN A 350 -7.33 11.10 1.93
N THR A 351 -7.32 12.26 2.59
CA THR A 351 -7.59 13.61 2.03
C THR A 351 -6.92 13.84 0.68
N SER A 352 -5.63 13.53 0.53
CA SER A 352 -4.89 13.78 -0.73
C SER A 352 -5.30 12.85 -1.87
N ASP A 353 -5.79 11.64 -1.56
CA ASP A 353 -6.30 10.72 -2.58
C ASP A 353 -7.74 11.09 -2.99
N ALA A 354 -8.53 11.67 -2.09
CA ALA A 354 -9.83 12.26 -2.41
C ALA A 354 -9.68 13.46 -3.36
N GLU A 355 -8.73 14.37 -3.05
CA GLU A 355 -8.36 15.47 -3.94
C GLU A 355 -7.97 14.96 -5.35
N PHE A 356 -7.11 13.94 -5.38
CA PHE A 356 -6.64 13.31 -6.61
C PHE A 356 -7.79 12.70 -7.42
N ALA A 357 -8.65 11.91 -6.76
CA ALA A 357 -9.77 11.22 -7.39
C ALA A 357 -10.79 12.20 -7.96
N ALA A 358 -11.15 13.24 -7.20
CA ALA A 358 -12.09 14.28 -7.62
C ALA A 358 -11.58 15.06 -8.85
N ASN A 359 -10.28 15.36 -8.90
CA ASN A 359 -9.68 16.15 -9.98
C ASN A 359 -9.30 15.34 -11.21
N ASN A 360 -8.92 14.06 -11.05
CA ASN A 360 -8.33 13.26 -12.13
C ASN A 360 -9.17 12.04 -12.53
N SER A 361 -10.27 11.73 -11.81
CA SER A 361 -11.10 10.56 -12.07
C SER A 361 -10.32 9.24 -12.03
N LEU A 362 -9.34 9.14 -11.13
CA LEU A 362 -8.51 7.95 -10.93
C LEU A 362 -8.36 7.67 -9.44
N TYR A 363 -8.25 6.40 -9.08
CA TYR A 363 -8.02 6.00 -7.70
C TYR A 363 -6.57 6.33 -7.26
N GLY A 364 -6.42 6.71 -5.99
CA GLY A 364 -5.12 6.75 -5.34
C GLY A 364 -4.55 5.35 -5.07
N THR A 365 -3.25 5.28 -4.77
CA THR A 365 -2.57 3.99 -4.54
C THR A 365 -2.64 3.51 -3.09
N LEU A 366 -2.56 2.19 -2.91
CA LEU A 366 -2.44 1.55 -1.59
C LEU A 366 -0.98 1.41 -1.11
N VAL A 367 0.01 1.73 -1.95
CA VAL A 367 1.44 1.56 -1.60
C VAL A 367 1.92 2.66 -0.63
N SER A 368 1.48 3.90 -0.88
CA SER A 368 1.71 5.08 -0.05
C SER A 368 0.69 6.16 -0.47
N TYR A 369 0.86 7.41 -0.07
CA TYR A 369 0.00 8.48 -0.59
C TYR A 369 0.43 8.92 -1.99
N THR A 370 -0.56 9.06 -2.88
CA THR A 370 -0.37 9.26 -4.33
C THR A 370 0.47 10.49 -4.65
N TYR A 371 0.24 11.58 -3.90
CA TYR A 371 0.94 12.85 -4.10
C TYR A 371 2.45 12.77 -3.91
N LYS A 372 2.97 11.88 -3.05
CA LYS A 372 4.43 11.71 -2.91
C LYS A 372 5.01 10.84 -4.01
N LEU A 373 4.32 9.76 -4.36
CA LEU A 373 4.85 8.77 -5.29
C LEU A 373 4.84 9.25 -6.74
N PHE A 374 3.83 10.04 -7.13
CA PHE A 374 3.55 10.34 -8.52
C PHE A 374 3.50 11.84 -8.85
N ASN A 375 4.07 12.72 -8.00
CA ASN A 375 4.10 14.17 -8.28
C ASN A 375 4.91 14.56 -9.53
N GLN A 376 5.60 13.64 -10.20
CA GLN A 376 6.31 13.92 -11.46
C GLN A 376 5.54 13.43 -12.70
N ASN A 377 4.42 12.71 -12.50
CA ASN A 377 3.60 12.26 -13.62
C ASN A 377 2.90 13.44 -14.30
N TYR A 378 2.53 13.24 -15.56
CA TYR A 378 1.65 14.17 -16.24
C TYR A 378 0.20 13.78 -15.98
N PHE A 379 -0.54 14.71 -15.38
CA PHE A 379 -1.99 14.57 -15.22
C PHE A 379 -2.74 15.52 -16.15
N ARG A 380 -3.95 15.11 -16.51
CA ARG A 380 -4.88 15.88 -17.33
C ARG A 380 -6.27 15.85 -16.68
N GLY A 381 -6.33 16.36 -15.45
CA GLY A 381 -7.55 16.49 -14.67
C GLY A 381 -8.30 17.80 -14.94
N LEU A 382 -9.32 18.07 -14.11
CA LEU A 382 -10.11 19.31 -14.13
C LEU A 382 -9.28 20.61 -14.21
N PRO A 383 -8.15 20.78 -13.46
CA PRO A 383 -7.39 22.01 -13.52
C PRO A 383 -6.83 22.29 -14.92
N VAL A 384 -6.27 21.27 -15.58
CA VAL A 384 -5.77 21.39 -16.95
C VAL A 384 -6.90 21.66 -17.94
N LEU A 385 -7.99 20.89 -17.86
CA LEU A 385 -9.09 21.01 -18.82
C LEU A 385 -9.77 22.39 -18.74
N LEU A 386 -10.02 22.90 -17.54
CA LEU A 386 -10.59 24.23 -17.35
C LEU A 386 -9.58 25.34 -17.68
N GLY A 387 -8.30 25.14 -17.36
CA GLY A 387 -7.23 26.07 -17.76
C GLY A 387 -7.14 26.27 -19.26
N GLU A 388 -7.32 25.21 -20.05
CA GLU A 388 -7.38 25.28 -21.52
C GLU A 388 -8.63 26.00 -22.05
N MET A 389 -9.71 25.98 -21.28
CA MET A 389 -10.91 26.80 -21.53
C MET A 389 -10.75 28.26 -21.10
N GLY A 390 -9.60 28.62 -20.51
CA GLY A 390 -9.27 29.99 -20.09
C GLY A 390 -9.58 30.31 -18.64
N TYR A 391 -9.82 29.30 -17.79
CA TYR A 391 -10.04 29.51 -16.36
C TYR A 391 -8.72 29.77 -15.62
N ASP A 392 -8.69 30.71 -14.67
CA ASP A 392 -7.59 30.79 -13.67
C ASP A 392 -7.84 29.72 -12.60
N THR A 393 -6.85 28.90 -12.27
CA THR A 393 -7.04 27.75 -11.36
C THR A 393 -6.23 27.90 -10.08
N ALA A 394 -6.86 27.71 -8.93
CA ALA A 394 -6.23 27.94 -7.63
C ALA A 394 -6.66 26.92 -6.57
N VAL A 395 -5.71 26.53 -5.71
CA VAL A 395 -5.98 25.72 -4.51
C VAL A 395 -5.84 26.57 -3.25
N PHE A 396 -6.70 26.34 -2.26
CA PHE A 396 -6.73 27.04 -0.98
C PHE A 396 -6.77 26.06 0.20
N HIS A 397 -5.78 26.13 1.09
CA HIS A 397 -5.72 25.24 2.26
C HIS A 397 -4.86 25.81 3.41
N ALA A 398 -5.45 25.99 4.60
CA ALA A 398 -4.79 26.65 5.74
C ALA A 398 -4.21 25.70 6.81
N HIS A 399 -3.62 24.58 6.38
CA HIS A 399 -2.88 23.68 7.26
C HIS A 399 -1.63 24.38 7.82
N GLU A 400 -1.11 23.94 8.97
CA GLU A 400 0.05 24.59 9.57
C GLU A 400 1.32 24.55 8.68
N ASP A 401 1.43 23.52 7.85
CA ASP A 401 2.49 23.30 6.88
C ASP A 401 1.92 23.26 5.45
N ARG A 402 2.50 24.09 4.57
CA ARG A 402 2.18 24.21 3.14
C ARG A 402 2.56 22.96 2.36
N SER A 403 3.64 22.28 2.74
CA SER A 403 4.16 21.13 1.99
C SER A 403 3.54 19.79 2.44
N PHE A 404 2.63 19.81 3.42
CA PHE A 404 1.93 18.62 3.91
C PHE A 404 1.27 17.84 2.76
N TRP A 405 1.33 16.51 2.84
CA TRP A 405 0.96 15.59 1.75
C TRP A 405 1.70 15.80 0.42
N SER A 406 2.85 16.48 0.38
CA SER A 406 3.57 16.83 -0.87
C SER A 406 2.77 17.70 -1.84
N ARG A 407 1.73 18.40 -1.36
CA ARG A 407 0.84 19.26 -2.15
C ARG A 407 1.57 20.30 -2.99
N GLU A 408 2.55 20.98 -2.37
CA GLU A 408 3.36 21.99 -3.06
C GLU A 408 4.10 21.45 -4.29
N SER A 409 4.47 20.15 -4.28
CA SER A 409 5.09 19.50 -5.43
C SER A 409 4.08 18.91 -6.42
N MET A 410 2.90 18.48 -5.94
CA MET A 410 1.89 17.82 -6.78
C MET A 410 1.02 18.80 -7.58
N TYR A 411 0.56 19.90 -7.00
CA TYR A 411 -0.38 20.80 -7.68
C TYR A 411 0.10 21.37 -9.03
N PRO A 412 1.40 21.67 -9.23
CA PRO A 412 1.88 22.02 -10.57
C PRO A 412 1.69 20.90 -11.60
N SER A 413 1.83 19.64 -11.19
CA SER A 413 1.66 18.46 -12.05
C SER A 413 0.19 18.13 -12.33
N GLU A 414 -0.71 18.47 -11.40
CA GLU A 414 -2.17 18.44 -11.63
C GLU A 414 -2.66 19.59 -12.52
N GLY A 415 -1.83 20.62 -12.73
CA GLY A 415 -2.11 21.73 -13.63
C GLY A 415 -2.69 22.98 -12.98
N PHE A 416 -2.67 23.08 -11.64
CA PHE A 416 -3.11 24.29 -10.96
C PHE A 416 -2.15 25.46 -11.19
N ASN A 417 -2.69 26.66 -11.45
CA ASN A 417 -1.87 27.86 -11.65
C ASN A 417 -1.32 28.41 -10.33
N ARG A 418 -2.09 28.26 -9.24
CA ARG A 418 -1.80 28.90 -7.96
C ARG A 418 -2.10 27.96 -6.80
N TYR A 419 -1.29 28.08 -5.76
CA TYR A 419 -1.56 27.45 -4.48
C TYR A 419 -1.38 28.47 -3.36
N TYR A 420 -2.47 28.77 -2.67
CA TYR A 420 -2.50 29.56 -1.45
C TYR A 420 -2.62 28.59 -0.27
N GLY A 421 -1.54 28.46 0.50
CA GLY A 421 -1.54 27.49 1.59
C GLY A 421 -0.46 27.67 2.61
N GLY A 422 -0.65 27.01 3.76
CA GLY A 422 0.21 27.19 4.92
C GLY A 422 -0.01 28.51 5.66
N LEU A 423 0.71 28.70 6.76
CA LEU A 423 0.62 29.92 7.58
C LEU A 423 1.78 30.88 7.30
N LYS A 424 1.56 32.20 7.29
CA LYS A 424 2.60 33.22 6.97
C LYS A 424 3.83 33.19 7.87
N GLY A 425 3.69 32.68 9.10
CA GLY A 425 4.83 32.46 10.01
C GLY A 425 5.68 31.22 9.71
N ARG A 426 5.23 30.38 8.77
CA ARG A 426 5.82 29.08 8.40
C ARG A 426 6.01 28.94 6.89
N GLY A 427 6.08 30.07 6.17
CA GLY A 427 6.29 30.10 4.72
C GLY A 427 5.03 29.95 3.88
N GLY A 428 3.84 30.06 4.48
CA GLY A 428 2.56 30.04 3.78
C GLY A 428 1.87 31.39 3.63
N ASP A 429 0.56 31.36 3.36
CA ASP A 429 -0.22 32.54 2.95
C ASP A 429 -1.26 33.01 3.98
N TYR A 430 -1.62 32.20 4.96
CA TYR A 430 -2.70 32.52 5.91
C TYR A 430 -2.20 33.12 7.23
N GLU A 431 -2.89 34.13 7.73
CA GLU A 431 -2.65 34.66 9.07
C GLU A 431 -3.34 33.76 10.09
N MET A 432 -2.57 33.27 11.07
CA MET A 432 -3.10 32.43 12.14
C MET A 432 -3.82 33.30 13.19
N THR A 433 -5.11 33.56 12.97
CA THR A 433 -5.95 34.36 13.88
C THR A 433 -6.59 33.53 14.99
N GLU A 434 -6.93 32.27 14.71
CA GLU A 434 -7.47 31.33 15.69
C GLU A 434 -7.03 29.89 15.37
N TRP A 435 -6.48 29.20 16.37
CA TRP A 435 -5.96 27.84 16.23
C TRP A 435 -6.98 26.80 16.70
N MET A 436 -7.26 25.80 15.87
CA MET A 436 -8.03 24.62 16.26
C MET A 436 -7.55 23.39 15.49
N GLY A 437 -7.35 22.28 16.19
CA GLY A 437 -6.82 21.06 15.58
C GLY A 437 -5.46 21.29 14.90
N TRP A 438 -5.46 21.12 13.57
CA TRP A 438 -4.27 21.04 12.70
C TRP A 438 -3.92 22.37 12.00
N GLY A 439 -4.67 23.44 12.22
CA GLY A 439 -4.44 24.68 11.52
C GLY A 439 -5.34 25.83 11.94
N LEU A 440 -5.55 26.74 10.98
CA LEU A 440 -6.48 27.85 11.11
C LEU A 440 -7.91 27.32 11.13
N THR A 441 -8.76 27.87 12.00
CA THR A 441 -10.18 27.53 12.03
C THR A 441 -10.85 27.86 10.69
N ASP A 442 -11.76 27.00 10.23
CA ASP A 442 -12.37 27.15 8.90
C ASP A 442 -13.12 28.49 8.78
N SER A 443 -13.77 28.95 9.85
CA SER A 443 -14.46 30.26 9.91
C SER A 443 -13.53 31.48 9.79
N GLU A 444 -12.24 31.34 10.11
CA GLU A 444 -11.23 32.40 9.93
C GLU A 444 -10.44 32.23 8.61
N PHE A 445 -10.38 31.00 8.09
CA PHE A 445 -9.80 30.66 6.80
C PHE A 445 -10.62 31.20 5.63
N TYR A 446 -11.94 31.00 5.63
CA TYR A 446 -12.79 31.36 4.50
C TYR A 446 -12.78 32.86 4.15
N PRO A 447 -12.90 33.81 5.10
CA PRO A 447 -12.80 35.24 4.79
C PRO A 447 -11.45 35.62 4.15
N GLN A 448 -10.35 35.06 4.66
CA GLN A 448 -9.01 35.28 4.08
C GLN A 448 -8.89 34.68 2.66
N THR A 449 -9.50 33.52 2.43
CA THR A 449 -9.55 32.87 1.11
C THR A 449 -10.32 33.71 0.09
N VAL A 450 -11.45 34.30 0.47
CA VAL A 450 -12.23 35.18 -0.42
C VAL A 450 -11.42 36.42 -0.84
N GLU A 451 -10.55 36.94 0.02
CA GLU A 451 -9.62 38.03 -0.36
C GLU A 451 -8.71 37.64 -1.52
N TYR A 452 -8.16 36.43 -1.51
CA TYR A 452 -7.35 35.91 -2.62
C TYR A 452 -8.18 35.57 -3.86
N MET A 453 -9.40 35.04 -3.70
CA MET A 453 -10.28 34.73 -4.83
C MET A 453 -10.64 35.97 -5.67
N LYS A 454 -10.78 37.15 -5.04
CA LYS A 454 -11.01 38.43 -5.77
C LYS A 454 -9.86 38.84 -6.70
N GLU A 455 -8.68 38.24 -6.54
CA GLU A 455 -7.52 38.50 -7.40
C GLU A 455 -7.46 37.58 -8.63
N LEU A 456 -8.29 36.53 -8.68
CA LEU A 456 -8.36 35.60 -9.80
C LEU A 456 -9.07 36.23 -11.00
N ALA A 457 -8.64 35.86 -12.21
CA ALA A 457 -9.37 36.23 -13.42
C ALA A 457 -10.61 35.35 -13.58
N GLU A 458 -11.79 35.95 -13.73
CA GLU A 458 -13.01 35.20 -14.08
C GLU A 458 -13.04 34.83 -15.57
N PRO A 459 -13.53 33.62 -15.94
CA PRO A 459 -13.97 32.59 -15.00
C PRO A 459 -12.79 31.89 -14.30
N PHE A 460 -12.97 31.41 -13.08
CA PHE A 460 -11.94 30.69 -12.34
C PHE A 460 -12.42 29.33 -11.83
N TYR A 461 -11.46 28.45 -11.54
CA TYR A 461 -11.65 27.24 -10.75
C TYR A 461 -10.90 27.37 -9.42
N SER A 462 -11.65 27.44 -8.33
CA SER A 462 -11.12 27.44 -6.97
C SER A 462 -11.40 26.11 -6.29
N PHE A 463 -10.34 25.40 -5.91
CA PHE A 463 -10.42 24.19 -5.10
C PHE A 463 -10.07 24.52 -3.64
N VAL A 464 -11.03 24.33 -2.74
CA VAL A 464 -10.96 24.76 -1.34
C VAL A 464 -11.03 23.54 -0.45
N ILE A 465 -10.04 23.38 0.44
CA ILE A 465 -9.91 22.20 1.31
C ILE A 465 -10.04 22.64 2.76
N SER A 466 -11.13 22.23 3.43
CA SER A 466 -11.36 22.51 4.85
C SER A 466 -10.49 21.64 5.76
N ILE A 467 -10.44 21.96 7.07
CA ILE A 467 -9.55 21.27 8.03
C ILE A 467 -10.24 20.95 9.35
N SER A 468 -11.20 21.77 9.78
CA SER A 468 -11.61 21.79 11.18
C SER A 468 -12.32 20.52 11.65
N ASN A 469 -13.03 19.82 10.76
CA ASN A 469 -13.66 18.53 11.03
C ASN A 469 -12.69 17.35 10.98
N HIS A 470 -11.47 17.52 11.47
CA HIS A 470 -10.46 16.48 11.46
C HIS A 470 -10.38 15.78 12.83
N HIS A 471 -10.15 14.47 12.81
CA HIS A 471 -9.87 13.67 13.99
C HIS A 471 -8.76 14.27 14.89
N PRO A 472 -8.90 14.31 16.23
CA PRO A 472 -9.96 13.72 17.05
C PRO A 472 -11.16 14.66 17.34
N TYR A 473 -11.46 15.58 16.41
CA TYR A 473 -12.64 16.48 16.44
C TYR A 473 -12.66 17.42 17.64
N GLU A 474 -11.50 17.95 18.02
CA GLU A 474 -11.38 18.89 19.13
C GLU A 474 -11.99 20.25 18.78
N MET A 475 -12.90 20.72 19.62
CA MET A 475 -13.66 21.95 19.40
C MET A 475 -13.44 22.96 20.53
N LEU A 476 -13.22 24.22 20.16
CA LEU A 476 -13.25 25.34 21.09
C LEU A 476 -14.65 25.49 21.72
N ASP A 477 -14.72 25.88 22.99
CA ASP A 477 -15.99 25.91 23.73
C ASP A 477 -17.06 26.80 23.09
N HIS A 478 -16.67 27.90 22.43
CA HIS A 478 -17.60 28.80 21.72
C HIS A 478 -18.08 28.27 20.37
N TYR A 479 -17.52 27.17 19.88
CA TYR A 479 -17.93 26.48 18.65
C TYR A 479 -18.68 25.17 18.91
N LYS A 480 -19.00 24.86 20.18
CA LYS A 480 -19.89 23.75 20.53
C LYS A 480 -21.34 24.22 20.40
N PHE A 481 -21.91 24.04 19.21
CA PHE A 481 -23.21 24.60 18.85
C PHE A 481 -24.41 23.74 19.24
N ILE A 482 -24.20 22.45 19.45
CA ILE A 482 -25.29 21.51 19.78
C ILE A 482 -25.20 21.04 21.23
N GLU A 483 -26.35 20.78 21.84
CA GLU A 483 -26.43 20.03 23.10
C GLU A 483 -26.26 18.53 22.83
N LEU A 484 -25.30 17.87 23.49
CA LEU A 484 -25.07 16.43 23.38
C LEU A 484 -25.92 15.66 24.39
N ALA A 485 -26.34 14.43 24.03
CA ALA A 485 -26.90 13.51 25.00
C ALA A 485 -25.83 13.07 26.01
N PRO A 486 -26.18 12.77 27.27
CA PRO A 486 -25.21 12.41 28.32
C PRO A 486 -24.30 11.23 27.97
N GLU A 487 -24.78 10.28 27.17
CA GLU A 487 -24.01 9.13 26.72
C GLU A 487 -23.06 9.42 25.55
N ASP A 488 -23.20 10.56 24.87
CA ASP A 488 -22.32 11.02 23.81
C ASP A 488 -21.29 12.05 24.30
N GLU A 489 -21.45 12.57 25.52
CA GLU A 489 -20.46 13.45 26.17
C GLU A 489 -19.10 12.76 26.28
N ASP A 490 -18.02 13.48 25.93
CA ASP A 490 -16.63 13.00 25.93
C ASP A 490 -16.36 11.77 25.04
N THR A 491 -17.28 11.39 24.14
CA THR A 491 -17.08 10.32 23.15
C THR A 491 -16.55 10.88 21.82
N ILE A 492 -15.89 10.05 21.01
CA ILE A 492 -15.44 10.46 19.67
C ILE A 492 -16.60 10.83 18.76
N VAL A 493 -17.75 10.14 18.88
CA VAL A 493 -18.96 10.42 18.10
C VAL A 493 -19.57 11.76 18.51
N GLY A 494 -19.68 12.05 19.80
CA GLY A 494 -20.17 13.35 20.28
C GLY A 494 -19.28 14.52 19.85
N LYS A 495 -17.95 14.34 19.87
CA LYS A 495 -17.00 15.33 19.34
C LYS A 495 -17.17 15.54 17.82
N TYR A 496 -17.34 14.45 17.07
CA TYR A 496 -17.62 14.51 15.63
C TYR A 496 -18.91 15.30 15.34
N LEU A 497 -20.00 15.05 16.06
CA LEU A 497 -21.25 15.79 15.86
C LEU A 497 -21.09 17.31 16.09
N GLN A 498 -20.32 17.71 17.10
CA GLN A 498 -20.00 19.13 17.34
C GLN A 498 -19.18 19.73 16.20
N SER A 499 -18.20 18.99 15.71
CA SER A 499 -17.29 19.44 14.66
C SER A 499 -17.98 19.52 13.29
N ALA A 500 -18.87 18.58 12.98
CA ALA A 500 -19.75 18.63 11.81
C ALA A 500 -20.67 19.87 11.84
N ALA A 501 -21.29 20.15 12.99
CA ALA A 501 -22.13 21.34 13.17
C ALA A 501 -21.34 22.65 13.04
N TYR A 502 -20.09 22.69 13.54
CA TYR A 502 -19.21 23.82 13.33
C TYR A 502 -18.83 24.01 11.86
N THR A 503 -18.58 22.91 11.15
CA THR A 503 -18.17 22.94 9.75
C THR A 503 -19.28 23.48 8.87
N ASP A 504 -20.52 23.06 9.11
CA ASP A 504 -21.69 23.64 8.45
C ASP A 504 -21.82 25.16 8.72
N TYR A 505 -21.62 25.60 9.96
CA TYR A 505 -21.60 27.02 10.30
C TYR A 505 -20.49 27.78 9.54
N ALA A 506 -19.28 27.22 9.47
CA ALA A 506 -18.16 27.84 8.76
C ALA A 506 -18.41 27.93 7.25
N LEU A 507 -19.07 26.93 6.65
CA LEU A 507 -19.54 27.00 5.26
C LEU A 507 -20.57 28.13 5.07
N GLY A 508 -21.49 28.32 6.03
CA GLY A 508 -22.38 29.47 6.05
C GLY A 508 -21.63 30.81 6.00
N VAL A 509 -20.58 30.96 6.82
CA VAL A 509 -19.67 32.14 6.78
C VAL A 509 -19.05 32.30 5.39
N PHE A 510 -18.56 31.21 4.79
CA PHE A 510 -17.95 31.27 3.46
C PHE A 510 -18.92 31.78 2.39
N PHE A 511 -20.15 31.26 2.37
CA PHE A 511 -21.17 31.71 1.41
C PHE A 511 -21.54 33.18 1.61
N ASP A 512 -21.59 33.66 2.85
CA ASP A 512 -21.87 35.07 3.13
C ASP A 512 -20.72 35.98 2.67
N GLU A 513 -19.46 35.59 2.91
CA GLU A 513 -18.28 36.30 2.39
C GLU A 513 -18.25 36.34 0.85
N LEU A 514 -18.61 35.23 0.18
CA LEU A 514 -18.72 35.17 -1.28
C LEU A 514 -19.83 36.09 -1.82
N LYS A 515 -20.96 36.21 -1.11
CA LYS A 515 -22.05 37.15 -1.48
C LYS A 515 -21.57 38.59 -1.34
N GLU A 516 -20.88 38.91 -0.24
CA GLU A 516 -20.34 40.26 0.00
C GLU A 516 -19.27 40.65 -1.03
N ALA A 517 -18.45 39.68 -1.45
CA ALA A 517 -17.45 39.86 -2.50
C ALA A 517 -18.04 39.93 -3.92
N GLY A 518 -19.32 39.58 -4.11
CA GLY A 518 -19.98 39.51 -5.42
C GLY A 518 -19.57 38.30 -6.27
N LEU A 519 -18.99 37.27 -5.65
CA LEU A 519 -18.54 36.04 -6.31
C LEU A 519 -19.61 34.93 -6.29
N TYR A 520 -20.61 35.03 -5.42
CA TYR A 520 -21.63 33.99 -5.22
C TYR A 520 -22.52 33.76 -6.45
N ASP A 521 -23.16 34.80 -6.98
CA ASP A 521 -24.20 34.68 -8.02
C ASP A 521 -23.69 34.14 -9.37
N ASN A 522 -22.39 34.27 -9.66
CA ASN A 522 -21.76 33.81 -10.90
C ASN A 522 -20.95 32.51 -10.73
N SER A 523 -21.17 31.76 -9.64
CA SER A 523 -20.45 30.53 -9.35
C SER A 523 -21.37 29.31 -9.35
N ILE A 524 -20.84 28.16 -9.74
CA ILE A 524 -21.37 26.84 -9.40
C ILE A 524 -20.52 26.24 -8.27
N PHE A 525 -21.20 25.61 -7.32
CA PHE A 525 -20.59 25.04 -6.13
C PHE A 525 -20.65 23.51 -6.19
N VAL A 526 -19.52 22.86 -5.92
CA VAL A 526 -19.42 21.40 -5.79
C VAL A 526 -18.87 21.12 -4.40
N ILE A 527 -19.69 20.58 -3.52
CA ILE A 527 -19.35 20.35 -2.11
C ILE A 527 -19.35 18.85 -1.90
N TYR A 528 -18.23 18.29 -1.43
CA TYR A 528 -18.15 16.86 -1.14
C TYR A 528 -17.35 16.58 0.13
N GLY A 529 -17.73 15.54 0.86
CA GLY A 529 -16.88 14.98 1.91
C GLY A 529 -15.81 14.07 1.31
N ASP A 530 -14.59 14.09 1.86
CA ASP A 530 -13.48 13.28 1.33
C ASP A 530 -13.45 11.85 1.85
N HIS A 531 -13.60 11.64 3.15
CA HIS A 531 -13.53 10.29 3.70
C HIS A 531 -14.29 10.10 5.02
N THR A 532 -14.42 8.84 5.42
CA THR A 532 -14.92 8.38 6.70
C THR A 532 -14.14 9.05 7.83
N GLY A 533 -14.87 9.69 8.75
CA GLY A 533 -14.34 10.16 10.03
C GLY A 533 -14.49 9.15 11.17
N LEU A 534 -15.55 8.33 11.14
CA LEU A 534 -15.90 7.40 12.22
C LEU A 534 -15.73 5.94 11.75
N ALA A 535 -14.48 5.45 11.73
CA ALA A 535 -14.19 4.06 11.40
C ALA A 535 -14.65 3.07 12.49
N HIS A 536 -14.92 1.81 12.13
CA HIS A 536 -15.46 0.79 13.05
C HIS A 536 -14.68 0.62 14.36
N SER A 537 -15.41 0.68 15.47
CA SER A 537 -14.97 0.24 16.79
C SER A 537 -16.18 -0.07 17.65
N ASP A 538 -16.05 -0.93 18.66
CA ASP A 538 -17.18 -1.29 19.54
C ASP A 538 -17.92 -0.06 20.11
N GLU A 539 -17.19 1.01 20.44
CA GLU A 539 -17.77 2.28 20.95
C GLU A 539 -18.49 3.08 19.84
N ILE A 540 -17.83 3.24 18.68
CA ILE A 540 -18.41 3.97 17.54
C ILE A 540 -19.64 3.23 17.01
N ASP A 541 -19.56 1.92 16.85
CA ASP A 541 -20.64 1.10 16.33
C ASP A 541 -21.87 1.18 17.25
N GLU A 542 -21.69 1.10 18.58
CA GLU A 542 -22.79 1.24 19.54
C GLU A 542 -23.45 2.63 19.47
N SER A 543 -22.66 3.71 19.42
CA SER A 543 -23.20 5.07 19.32
C SER A 543 -23.86 5.34 17.97
N MET A 544 -23.25 4.92 16.87
CA MET A 544 -23.80 5.10 15.53
C MET A 544 -25.06 4.25 15.35
N GLU A 545 -25.12 3.01 15.83
CA GLU A 545 -26.35 2.21 15.80
C GLU A 545 -27.52 2.89 16.52
N ARG A 546 -27.23 3.54 17.66
CA ARG A 546 -28.24 4.32 18.41
C ARG A 546 -28.70 5.56 17.63
N ILE A 547 -27.78 6.31 17.03
CA ILE A 547 -28.07 7.54 16.27
C ILE A 547 -28.81 7.23 14.97
N LEU A 548 -28.41 6.16 14.27
CA LEU A 548 -28.96 5.78 12.96
C LEU A 548 -30.24 4.96 13.09
N GLY A 549 -30.41 4.22 14.18
CA GLY A 549 -31.51 3.27 14.37
C GLY A 549 -31.39 1.99 13.53
N LYS A 550 -30.21 1.75 12.94
CA LYS A 550 -29.85 0.58 12.12
C LYS A 550 -28.37 0.23 12.36
N PRO A 551 -27.93 -1.00 12.02
CA PRO A 551 -26.51 -1.36 12.03
C PRO A 551 -25.65 -0.31 11.30
N TYR A 552 -24.54 0.08 11.91
CA TYR A 552 -23.51 0.85 11.23
C TYR A 552 -22.63 -0.11 10.45
N ASP A 553 -22.84 -0.20 9.14
CA ASP A 553 -22.11 -1.08 8.22
C ASP A 553 -21.49 -0.23 7.08
N TYR A 554 -20.74 -0.84 6.17
CA TYR A 554 -19.92 -0.10 5.19
C TYR A 554 -20.71 0.84 4.29
N GLU A 555 -21.97 0.55 3.97
CA GLU A 555 -22.79 1.45 3.14
C GLU A 555 -23.13 2.78 3.81
N GLU A 556 -23.02 2.85 5.14
CA GLU A 556 -23.18 4.10 5.89
C GLU A 556 -21.80 4.69 6.24
N MET A 557 -20.86 3.84 6.65
CA MET A 557 -19.52 4.28 7.05
C MET A 557 -18.80 5.00 5.92
N LEU A 558 -18.85 4.46 4.70
CA LEU A 558 -18.11 4.97 3.54
C LEU A 558 -18.87 6.04 2.75
N LYS A 559 -20.10 6.36 3.15
CA LYS A 559 -20.93 7.34 2.46
C LYS A 559 -20.53 8.75 2.88
N VAL A 560 -20.22 9.58 1.90
CA VAL A 560 -19.83 10.99 2.05
C VAL A 560 -20.77 11.84 1.20
N PRO A 561 -21.12 13.08 1.60
CA PRO A 561 -22.08 13.87 0.84
C PRO A 561 -21.45 14.33 -0.47
N LEU A 562 -22.27 14.45 -1.52
CA LEU A 562 -21.97 15.26 -2.70
C LEU A 562 -23.19 16.15 -2.99
N ILE A 563 -22.94 17.45 -3.04
CA ILE A 563 -23.95 18.49 -3.29
C ILE A 563 -23.43 19.40 -4.39
N ILE A 564 -24.16 19.50 -5.49
CA ILE A 564 -23.89 20.46 -6.56
C ILE A 564 -24.96 21.54 -6.50
N TYR A 565 -24.56 22.79 -6.25
CA TYR A 565 -25.48 23.90 -6.02
C TYR A 565 -25.20 25.08 -6.98
N SER A 566 -26.26 25.71 -7.47
CA SER A 566 -26.19 26.94 -8.25
C SER A 566 -27.19 27.98 -7.74
N PRO A 567 -26.75 29.19 -7.38
CA PRO A 567 -27.68 30.31 -7.11
C PRO A 567 -28.31 30.88 -8.38
N ASP A 568 -27.75 30.56 -9.57
CA ASP A 568 -28.36 30.91 -10.84
C ASP A 568 -29.53 29.99 -11.14
N GLU A 569 -30.76 30.49 -10.95
CA GLU A 569 -32.02 29.79 -11.21
C GLU A 569 -32.22 29.39 -12.69
N SER A 570 -31.39 29.90 -13.63
CA SER A 570 -31.42 29.43 -15.02
C SER A 570 -30.77 28.06 -15.21
N ILE A 571 -29.96 27.61 -14.25
CA ILE A 571 -29.42 26.25 -14.17
C ILE A 571 -30.41 25.45 -13.32
N GLU A 572 -31.26 24.67 -13.97
CA GLU A 572 -32.30 23.87 -13.30
C GLU A 572 -31.68 22.64 -12.60
N LEU A 573 -31.30 22.83 -11.34
CA LEU A 573 -30.97 21.76 -10.40
C LEU A 573 -32.20 21.56 -9.45
N GLY A 574 -32.13 20.61 -8.51
CA GLY A 574 -33.24 20.37 -7.56
C GLY A 574 -33.68 18.91 -7.41
N ASP A 575 -32.98 17.98 -8.06
CA ASP A 575 -33.22 16.55 -7.91
C ASP A 575 -32.30 15.92 -6.86
N THR A 576 -32.81 14.95 -6.10
CA THR A 576 -31.98 13.98 -5.39
C THR A 576 -31.69 12.80 -6.33
N ILE A 577 -30.40 12.51 -6.56
CA ILE A 577 -29.96 11.41 -7.42
C ILE A 577 -29.51 10.25 -6.54
N MET A 578 -30.20 9.11 -6.70
CA MET A 578 -29.93 7.88 -5.94
C MET A 578 -28.93 6.93 -6.62
N THR A 579 -28.44 7.28 -7.80
CA THR A 579 -27.43 6.48 -8.50
C THR A 579 -26.16 6.42 -7.66
N ALA A 580 -25.62 5.23 -7.45
CA ALA A 580 -24.37 5.05 -6.72
C ALA A 580 -23.22 5.73 -7.46
N GLY A 581 -22.47 6.58 -6.76
CA GLY A 581 -21.31 7.26 -7.30
C GLY A 581 -20.20 7.39 -6.27
N GLY A 582 -19.00 7.77 -6.71
CA GLY A 582 -17.89 8.09 -5.83
C GLY A 582 -16.99 9.17 -6.39
N GLU A 583 -15.90 9.46 -5.68
CA GLU A 583 -15.03 10.61 -5.95
C GLU A 583 -14.50 10.67 -7.40
N THR A 584 -14.23 9.52 -8.01
CA THR A 584 -13.81 9.47 -9.42
C THR A 584 -14.89 9.96 -10.40
N ASP A 585 -16.16 9.97 -10.00
CA ASP A 585 -17.28 10.46 -10.82
C ASP A 585 -17.43 12.00 -10.78
N ILE A 586 -16.72 12.70 -9.88
CA ILE A 586 -16.81 14.17 -9.77
C ILE A 586 -16.30 14.84 -11.04
N MET A 587 -15.09 14.52 -11.50
CA MET A 587 -14.50 15.11 -12.71
C MET A 587 -15.43 15.01 -13.94
N PRO A 588 -15.92 13.82 -14.37
CA PRO A 588 -16.81 13.74 -15.54
C PRO A 588 -18.15 14.46 -15.31
N THR A 589 -18.70 14.43 -14.09
CA THR A 589 -19.94 15.14 -13.75
C THR A 589 -19.78 16.67 -13.84
N VAL A 590 -18.67 17.20 -13.31
CA VAL A 590 -18.34 18.63 -13.38
C VAL A 590 -18.02 19.02 -14.82
N ALA A 591 -17.21 18.25 -15.53
CA ALA A 591 -16.88 18.49 -16.93
C ALA A 591 -18.13 18.62 -17.81
N TYR A 592 -19.11 17.75 -17.58
CA TYR A 592 -20.42 17.81 -18.23
C TYR A 592 -21.15 19.13 -17.96
N LEU A 593 -21.23 19.58 -16.71
CA LEU A 593 -21.87 20.86 -16.36
C LEU A 593 -21.13 22.06 -16.96
N MET A 594 -19.80 22.03 -16.96
CA MET A 594 -18.94 23.10 -17.49
C MET A 594 -18.91 23.12 -19.03
N GLY A 595 -19.44 22.09 -19.69
CA GLY A 595 -19.54 22.01 -21.16
C GLY A 595 -18.22 21.67 -21.83
N ILE A 596 -17.42 20.80 -21.19
CA ILE A 596 -16.21 20.22 -21.78
C ILE A 596 -16.65 19.20 -22.83
N GLU A 597 -16.21 19.38 -24.08
CA GLU A 597 -16.65 18.50 -25.17
C GLU A 597 -16.01 17.11 -25.08
N GLU A 598 -14.71 17.04 -24.80
CA GLU A 598 -13.94 15.79 -24.76
C GLU A 598 -12.96 15.88 -23.57
N LEU A 599 -12.80 14.80 -22.80
CA LEU A 599 -11.88 14.80 -21.66
C LEU A 599 -10.42 14.56 -22.07
N ASP A 600 -10.19 13.86 -23.19
CA ASP A 600 -8.86 13.53 -23.71
C ASP A 600 -7.88 13.05 -22.63
N THR A 601 -8.34 12.15 -21.75
CA THR A 601 -7.53 11.56 -20.68
C THR A 601 -7.99 10.13 -20.41
N ILE A 602 -7.28 9.41 -19.53
CA ILE A 602 -7.75 8.15 -18.95
C ILE A 602 -8.49 8.47 -17.65
N TYR A 603 -9.71 7.98 -17.52
CA TYR A 603 -10.57 8.19 -16.37
C TYR A 603 -11.36 6.91 -16.05
N THR A 604 -11.81 6.76 -14.81
CA THR A 604 -12.60 5.59 -14.36
C THR A 604 -14.02 5.93 -13.94
N GLY A 605 -14.33 7.21 -13.73
CA GLY A 605 -15.66 7.65 -13.31
C GLY A 605 -16.62 7.92 -14.47
N HIS A 606 -17.85 8.21 -14.10
CA HIS A 606 -19.00 8.44 -14.97
C HIS A 606 -19.72 9.75 -14.62
N ASN A 607 -20.42 10.34 -15.58
CA ASN A 607 -21.29 11.49 -15.33
C ASN A 607 -22.57 11.04 -14.61
N LEU A 608 -22.70 11.42 -13.34
CA LEU A 608 -23.80 11.00 -12.47
C LEU A 608 -25.18 11.53 -12.89
N TYR A 609 -25.26 12.59 -13.71
CA TYR A 609 -26.55 13.09 -14.23
C TYR A 609 -27.17 12.19 -15.30
N THR A 610 -26.37 11.35 -15.96
CA THR A 610 -26.80 10.63 -17.17
C THR A 610 -26.49 9.14 -17.15
N VAL A 611 -25.55 8.71 -16.31
CA VAL A 611 -25.24 7.28 -16.14
C VAL A 611 -26.47 6.55 -15.61
N LYS A 612 -26.71 5.34 -16.14
CA LYS A 612 -27.94 4.59 -15.84
C LYS A 612 -27.79 3.68 -14.62
N GLU A 613 -26.61 3.13 -14.44
CA GLU A 613 -26.29 2.18 -13.37
C GLU A 613 -25.02 2.65 -12.68
N GLY A 614 -25.14 2.98 -11.40
CA GLY A 614 -24.03 3.42 -10.57
C GLY A 614 -23.13 2.26 -10.18
N PHE A 615 -21.83 2.52 -10.08
CA PHE A 615 -20.84 1.53 -9.68
C PHE A 615 -19.65 2.19 -9.00
N VAL A 616 -19.34 1.75 -7.78
CA VAL A 616 -18.23 2.27 -6.98
C VAL A 616 -17.33 1.09 -6.62
N ALA A 617 -16.07 1.12 -7.06
CA ALA A 617 -15.10 0.12 -6.64
C ALA A 617 -14.46 0.53 -5.30
N GLU A 618 -14.22 -0.44 -4.43
CA GLU A 618 -13.64 -0.21 -3.11
C GLU A 618 -12.32 -0.96 -2.94
N GLN A 619 -11.36 -0.32 -2.27
CA GLN A 619 -10.02 -0.87 -2.08
C GLN A 619 -9.38 -0.65 -0.70
N THR A 620 -9.92 0.27 0.11
CA THR A 620 -9.24 0.70 1.35
C THR A 620 -9.80 0.06 2.61
N TYR A 621 -11.08 0.27 2.92
CA TYR A 621 -11.73 -0.33 4.10
C TYR A 621 -12.39 -1.68 3.75
N MET A 622 -12.96 -1.77 2.55
CA MET A 622 -13.36 -3.03 1.94
C MET A 622 -12.24 -3.55 1.03
N THR A 623 -12.02 -4.86 1.03
CA THR A 623 -10.91 -5.49 0.28
C THR A 623 -11.08 -5.23 -1.23
N LYS A 624 -9.98 -4.94 -1.95
CA LYS A 624 -9.99 -4.81 -3.42
C LYS A 624 -10.84 -5.90 -4.10
N GLY A 625 -11.71 -5.48 -5.02
CA GLY A 625 -12.76 -6.30 -5.62
C GLY A 625 -14.12 -6.15 -4.95
N SER A 626 -14.19 -5.43 -3.83
CA SER A 626 -15.45 -4.99 -3.24
C SER A 626 -16.05 -3.84 -4.04
N PHE A 627 -17.37 -3.67 -3.97
CA PHE A 627 -18.05 -2.60 -4.70
C PHE A 627 -19.43 -2.27 -4.13
N PHE A 628 -19.92 -1.08 -4.49
CA PHE A 628 -21.33 -0.69 -4.40
C PHE A 628 -21.95 -0.53 -5.79
N THR A 629 -23.23 -0.87 -5.88
CA THR A 629 -24.13 -0.51 -6.97
C THR A 629 -25.30 0.27 -6.37
N ASN A 630 -26.27 0.69 -7.19
CA ASN A 630 -27.47 1.35 -6.71
C ASN A 630 -28.20 0.60 -5.59
N ASP A 631 -28.19 -0.74 -5.60
CA ASP A 631 -28.98 -1.57 -4.68
C ASP A 631 -28.15 -2.53 -3.84
N ILE A 632 -26.94 -2.90 -4.29
CA ILE A 632 -26.16 -4.02 -3.75
C ILE A 632 -24.77 -3.54 -3.34
N ALA A 633 -24.36 -3.92 -2.15
CA ALA A 633 -22.97 -3.90 -1.72
C ALA A 633 -22.39 -5.32 -1.75
N TYR A 634 -21.15 -5.45 -2.20
CA TYR A 634 -20.38 -6.68 -2.12
C TYR A 634 -19.04 -6.40 -1.45
N GLU A 635 -18.79 -7.13 -0.36
CA GLU A 635 -17.52 -7.15 0.36
C GLU A 635 -16.76 -8.42 0.01
N MET A 636 -15.62 -8.23 -0.66
CA MET A 636 -14.67 -9.29 -0.97
C MET A 636 -14.04 -9.83 0.31
N SER A 637 -13.99 -11.16 0.42
CA SER A 637 -13.40 -11.82 1.59
C SER A 637 -11.91 -11.53 1.67
N ARG A 638 -11.43 -11.20 2.88
CA ARG A 638 -10.00 -11.00 3.20
C ARG A 638 -9.12 -12.21 2.85
N ASP A 639 -9.72 -13.39 2.77
CA ASP A 639 -9.00 -14.58 2.39
C ASP A 639 -8.73 -14.68 0.87
N GLY A 640 -9.22 -13.72 0.09
CA GLY A 640 -9.05 -13.63 -1.36
C GLY A 640 -9.86 -14.66 -2.13
N VAL A 641 -10.84 -15.30 -1.50
CA VAL A 641 -11.79 -16.22 -2.15
C VAL A 641 -13.13 -15.51 -2.34
N PHE A 642 -13.53 -15.34 -3.60
CA PHE A 642 -14.75 -14.64 -3.98
C PHE A 642 -16.01 -15.21 -3.30
N GLU A 643 -16.16 -16.55 -3.30
CA GLU A 643 -17.33 -17.24 -2.76
C GLU A 643 -17.47 -17.12 -1.23
N ASN A 644 -16.40 -16.69 -0.53
CA ASN A 644 -16.42 -16.44 0.90
C ASN A 644 -16.76 -14.97 1.24
N GLY A 645 -17.03 -14.13 0.23
CA GLY A 645 -17.44 -12.75 0.40
C GLY A 645 -18.85 -12.61 0.99
N ARG A 646 -19.26 -11.36 1.22
CA ARG A 646 -20.58 -10.99 1.75
C ARG A 646 -21.25 -10.06 0.75
N ALA A 647 -22.50 -10.34 0.39
CA ALA A 647 -23.31 -9.44 -0.44
C ALA A 647 -24.63 -9.12 0.28
N TRP A 648 -25.08 -7.88 0.22
CA TRP A 648 -26.34 -7.44 0.81
C TRP A 648 -26.99 -6.33 0.01
N ASN A 649 -28.30 -6.18 0.18
CA ASN A 649 -29.02 -5.03 -0.35
C ASN A 649 -28.83 -3.83 0.60
N ILE A 650 -28.37 -2.69 0.09
CA ILE A 650 -28.00 -1.52 0.91
C ILE A 650 -29.21 -0.81 1.53
N HIS A 651 -30.42 -1.04 1.01
CA HIS A 651 -31.64 -0.42 1.52
C HIS A 651 -32.33 -1.28 2.59
N THR A 652 -32.25 -2.60 2.47
CA THR A 652 -32.96 -3.53 3.38
C THR A 652 -32.04 -4.24 4.37
N GLY A 653 -30.73 -4.28 4.11
CA GLY A 653 -29.76 -5.09 4.86
C GLY A 653 -29.91 -6.61 4.63
N GLU A 654 -30.79 -7.04 3.72
CA GLU A 654 -30.98 -8.46 3.43
C GLU A 654 -29.81 -9.04 2.64
N ALA A 655 -29.37 -10.25 3.00
CA ALA A 655 -28.28 -10.94 2.31
C ALA A 655 -28.65 -11.28 0.85
N VAL A 656 -27.70 -11.06 -0.05
CA VAL A 656 -27.78 -11.38 -1.48
C VAL A 656 -26.87 -12.58 -1.79
N ASP A 657 -27.23 -13.38 -2.80
CA ASP A 657 -26.37 -14.47 -3.26
C ASP A 657 -25.10 -13.90 -3.93
N VAL A 658 -23.96 -14.18 -3.30
CA VAL A 658 -22.63 -13.72 -3.75
C VAL A 658 -22.35 -14.09 -5.20
N SER A 659 -22.89 -15.20 -5.71
CA SER A 659 -22.65 -15.59 -7.11
C SER A 659 -23.16 -14.58 -8.15
N LEU A 660 -24.10 -13.72 -7.78
CA LEU A 660 -24.61 -12.63 -8.62
C LEU A 660 -23.64 -11.44 -8.70
N CYS A 661 -22.66 -11.36 -7.80
CA CYS A 661 -21.71 -10.25 -7.69
C CYS A 661 -20.41 -10.48 -8.49
N TYR A 662 -20.28 -11.59 -9.22
CA TYR A 662 -19.01 -11.98 -9.83
C TYR A 662 -18.52 -11.00 -10.90
N ASP A 663 -19.43 -10.53 -11.76
CA ASP A 663 -19.11 -9.56 -12.80
C ASP A 663 -18.74 -8.19 -12.18
N GLY A 664 -19.44 -7.78 -11.12
CA GLY A 664 -19.10 -6.58 -10.36
C GLY A 664 -17.74 -6.68 -9.67
N TYR A 665 -17.40 -7.85 -9.12
CA TYR A 665 -16.09 -8.11 -8.53
C TYR A 665 -14.96 -7.94 -9.55
N LEU A 666 -15.12 -8.52 -10.75
CA LEU A 666 -14.15 -8.37 -11.84
C LEU A 666 -14.04 -6.89 -12.26
N ARG A 667 -15.16 -6.20 -12.45
CA ARG A 667 -15.19 -4.76 -12.78
C ARG A 667 -14.44 -3.94 -11.73
N SER A 668 -14.68 -4.19 -10.44
CA SER A 668 -13.98 -3.49 -9.34
C SER A 668 -12.47 -3.69 -9.39
N VAL A 669 -12.02 -4.93 -9.62
CA VAL A 669 -10.58 -5.24 -9.74
C VAL A 669 -9.96 -4.52 -10.95
N ASP A 670 -10.63 -4.55 -12.10
CA ASP A 670 -10.15 -3.95 -13.34
C ASP A 670 -10.06 -2.41 -13.26
N ILE A 671 -11.04 -1.77 -12.61
CA ILE A 671 -11.04 -0.31 -12.36
C ILE A 671 -9.81 0.09 -11.54
N VAL A 672 -9.61 -0.57 -10.39
CA VAL A 672 -8.49 -0.25 -9.48
C VAL A 672 -7.14 -0.57 -10.14
N ASN A 673 -7.04 -1.69 -10.88
CA ASN A 673 -5.83 -2.01 -11.64
C ASN A 673 -5.53 -0.95 -12.72
N THR A 674 -6.57 -0.45 -13.40
CA THR A 674 -6.39 0.57 -14.43
C THR A 674 -5.78 1.84 -13.85
N SER A 675 -6.27 2.34 -12.71
CA SER A 675 -5.67 3.51 -12.05
C SER A 675 -4.23 3.26 -11.59
N GLU A 676 -3.95 2.09 -10.99
CA GLU A 676 -2.59 1.70 -10.59
C GLU A 676 -1.62 1.64 -11.79
N TYR A 677 -2.07 1.09 -12.92
CA TYR A 677 -1.29 1.06 -14.16
C TYR A 677 -0.99 2.46 -14.66
N VAL A 678 -2.02 3.33 -14.74
CA VAL A 678 -1.86 4.71 -15.22
C VAL A 678 -0.84 5.47 -14.38
N LEU A 679 -0.90 5.32 -13.05
CA LEU A 679 0.03 5.94 -12.12
C LEU A 679 1.46 5.42 -12.28
N LYS A 680 1.66 4.10 -12.38
CA LYS A 680 3.02 3.52 -12.46
C LYS A 680 3.69 3.72 -13.82
N SER A 681 2.91 3.78 -14.89
CA SER A 681 3.43 3.90 -16.26
C SER A 681 3.50 5.34 -16.78
N ASP A 682 2.86 6.29 -16.09
CA ASP A 682 2.65 7.65 -16.59
C ASP A 682 1.94 7.64 -17.97
N ALA A 683 0.95 6.76 -18.11
CA ALA A 683 0.27 6.47 -19.38
C ALA A 683 -0.38 7.70 -20.02
N ILE A 684 -0.89 8.64 -19.21
CA ILE A 684 -1.52 9.87 -19.73
C ILE A 684 -0.51 10.70 -20.51
N ARG A 685 0.74 10.82 -20.03
CA ARG A 685 1.82 11.48 -20.77
C ARG A 685 2.04 10.81 -22.12
N MET A 686 2.26 9.51 -22.09
CA MET A 686 2.62 8.72 -23.27
C MET A 686 1.56 8.87 -24.36
N ILE A 687 0.28 8.75 -24.00
CA ILE A 687 -0.83 8.80 -24.96
C ILE A 687 -1.12 10.23 -25.42
N PHE A 688 -1.34 11.16 -24.50
CA PHE A 688 -1.93 12.47 -24.83
C PHE A 688 -0.90 13.58 -25.03
N LYS A 689 0.31 13.43 -24.50
CA LYS A 689 1.39 14.42 -24.65
C LYS A 689 2.42 13.99 -25.69
N ASP A 690 2.80 12.71 -25.69
CA ASP A 690 3.87 12.20 -26.55
C ASP A 690 3.35 11.55 -27.84
N GLY A 691 2.04 11.27 -27.91
CA GLY A 691 1.36 10.77 -29.11
C GLY A 691 1.58 9.29 -29.40
N GLU A 692 1.85 8.49 -28.37
CA GLU A 692 1.97 7.03 -28.49
C GLU A 692 0.60 6.36 -28.72
N SER A 693 0.58 5.28 -29.51
CA SER A 693 -0.68 4.59 -29.84
C SER A 693 -1.17 3.70 -28.69
N ILE A 694 -2.48 3.68 -28.43
CA ILE A 694 -3.15 2.80 -27.43
C ILE A 694 -2.80 1.31 -27.62
N GLY A 695 -2.60 0.85 -28.86
CA GLY A 695 -2.20 -0.53 -29.15
C GLY A 695 -0.77 -0.87 -28.70
N ASN A 696 0.10 0.14 -28.53
CA ASN A 696 1.37 -0.05 -27.84
C ASN A 696 1.15 -0.23 -26.35
N VAL A 697 0.23 0.53 -25.73
CA VAL A 697 -0.14 0.52 -24.29
C VAL A 697 -0.66 -0.85 -23.81
N ASP A 698 -1.55 -1.50 -24.57
CA ASP A 698 -2.01 -2.89 -24.30
C ASP A 698 -0.93 -3.96 -24.57
N SER A 699 0.04 -3.64 -25.43
CA SER A 699 1.16 -4.53 -25.77
C SER A 699 2.42 -4.28 -24.94
N ILE A 700 2.37 -3.29 -24.04
CA ILE A 700 3.38 -3.11 -23.00
C ILE A 700 3.15 -4.23 -22.00
N ASN A 701 3.69 -5.41 -22.33
CA ASN A 701 4.41 -6.19 -21.33
C ASN A 701 5.29 -5.16 -20.66
N ILE A 702 4.97 -4.77 -19.43
CA ILE A 702 5.68 -3.73 -18.71
C ILE A 702 7.15 -4.13 -18.78
N SER A 703 7.82 -3.42 -19.65
CA SER A 703 9.20 -3.58 -20.00
C SER A 703 9.68 -2.15 -19.96
N ARG A 704 10.59 -1.95 -19.02
CA ARG A 704 11.16 -0.66 -18.66
C ARG A 704 11.41 0.23 -19.87
N ILE A 705 10.98 1.48 -19.74
CA ILE A 705 11.24 2.52 -20.72
C ILE A 705 12.74 2.83 -20.67
N TYR A 706 13.47 2.25 -21.62
CA TYR A 706 14.90 2.48 -21.82
C TYR A 706 15.15 3.92 -22.28
N ALA A 707 16.03 4.64 -21.57
CA ALA A 707 16.35 6.04 -21.81
C ALA A 707 16.87 6.27 -23.24
N ASP A 708 16.52 7.40 -23.85
CA ASP A 708 17.00 7.73 -25.20
C ASP A 708 18.51 8.02 -25.23
N GLU A 709 19.05 8.52 -24.11
CA GLU A 709 20.47 8.81 -23.93
C GLU A 709 20.95 8.35 -22.54
N ILE A 710 22.08 7.67 -22.50
CA ILE A 710 22.78 7.28 -21.27
C ILE A 710 24.18 7.88 -21.33
N VAL A 711 24.52 8.69 -20.33
CA VAL A 711 25.84 9.36 -20.31
C VAL A 711 26.80 8.62 -19.40
N TYR A 712 28.10 8.67 -19.68
CA TYR A 712 29.10 8.14 -18.76
C TYR A 712 29.18 9.02 -17.50
N ALA A 713 29.41 8.41 -16.34
CA ALA A 713 29.72 9.15 -15.11
C ALA A 713 30.88 10.13 -15.37
N GLY A 714 30.64 11.43 -15.12
CA GLY A 714 31.56 12.53 -15.37
C GLY A 714 31.22 13.36 -16.62
N TYR A 715 30.34 12.89 -17.49
CA TYR A 715 29.89 13.65 -18.67
C TYR A 715 29.17 14.96 -18.25
N PRO A 716 29.36 16.09 -18.97
CA PRO A 716 30.15 16.27 -20.19
C PRO A 716 31.66 16.54 -20.00
N ASP A 717 32.21 16.40 -18.80
CA ASP A 717 33.63 16.61 -18.56
C ASP A 717 34.46 15.37 -18.90
N SER A 718 35.20 15.44 -20.02
CA SER A 718 36.09 14.37 -20.48
C SER A 718 37.20 14.00 -19.48
N GLU A 719 37.57 14.89 -18.56
CA GLU A 719 38.57 14.58 -17.52
C GLU A 719 37.97 13.70 -16.42
N LEU A 720 36.67 13.87 -16.10
CA LEU A 720 35.94 13.06 -15.12
C LEU A 720 35.38 11.76 -15.72
N VAL A 721 35.10 11.71 -17.03
CA VAL A 721 34.66 10.48 -17.69
C VAL A 721 35.66 9.34 -17.47
N GLY A 722 35.16 8.22 -16.95
CA GLY A 722 35.93 7.00 -16.66
C GLY A 722 36.61 6.97 -15.29
N THR A 723 36.46 7.99 -14.45
CA THR A 723 36.90 7.90 -13.04
C THR A 723 35.95 7.04 -12.22
N ASN A 724 34.65 7.03 -12.54
CA ASN A 724 33.62 6.28 -11.79
C ASN A 724 33.58 6.65 -10.29
N SER A 725 33.91 7.90 -9.95
CA SER A 725 33.85 8.42 -8.58
C SER A 725 32.48 9.06 -8.29
N ALA A 726 32.17 9.26 -7.00
CA ALA A 726 30.97 10.01 -6.59
C ALA A 726 30.96 11.44 -7.19
N GLU A 727 32.13 12.08 -7.26
CA GLU A 727 32.30 13.40 -7.90
C GLU A 727 31.90 13.37 -9.38
N ALA A 728 32.26 12.33 -10.12
CA ALA A 728 31.90 12.19 -11.53
C ALA A 728 30.38 11.96 -11.69
N LEU A 729 29.77 11.18 -10.82
CA LEU A 729 28.33 10.99 -10.80
C LEU A 729 27.59 12.29 -10.47
N ASP A 730 27.98 13.00 -9.41
CA ASP A 730 27.41 14.29 -9.03
C ASP A 730 27.53 15.31 -10.16
N TYR A 731 28.68 15.35 -10.83
CA TYR A 731 28.90 16.25 -11.96
C TYR A 731 27.90 16.00 -13.10
N SER A 732 27.69 14.73 -13.46
CA SER A 732 26.70 14.36 -14.47
C SER A 732 25.27 14.69 -14.05
N VAL A 733 24.93 14.54 -12.77
CA VAL A 733 23.63 14.95 -12.22
C VAL A 733 23.45 16.47 -12.28
N TYR A 734 24.47 17.25 -11.89
CA TYR A 734 24.46 18.72 -11.96
C TYR A 734 24.36 19.24 -13.40
N ALA A 735 24.92 18.51 -14.36
CA ALA A 735 24.76 18.79 -15.78
C ALA A 735 23.36 18.44 -16.33
N GLY A 736 22.44 17.95 -15.49
CA GLY A 736 21.05 17.66 -15.84
C GLY A 736 20.79 16.22 -16.27
N ASN A 737 21.81 15.35 -16.27
CA ASN A 737 21.66 13.97 -16.70
C ASN A 737 21.02 13.12 -15.60
N ARG A 738 20.17 12.18 -15.99
CA ARG A 738 19.45 11.27 -15.06
C ARG A 738 19.63 9.80 -15.39
N SER A 739 20.18 9.47 -16.55
CA SER A 739 20.53 8.11 -16.95
C SER A 739 22.04 8.03 -17.11
N ILE A 740 22.71 7.47 -16.11
CA ILE A 740 24.17 7.55 -15.99
C ILE A 740 24.76 6.14 -15.98
N ARG A 741 25.69 5.87 -16.88
CA ARG A 741 26.48 4.64 -16.91
C ARG A 741 27.60 4.69 -15.89
N LEU A 742 27.70 3.64 -15.08
CA LEU A 742 28.75 3.40 -14.12
C LEU A 742 29.42 2.06 -14.38
N ASP A 743 30.74 2.02 -14.47
CA ASP A 743 31.48 0.77 -14.60
C ASP A 743 31.78 0.19 -13.20
N VAL A 744 31.30 -1.04 -12.95
CA VAL A 744 31.31 -1.68 -11.63
C VAL A 744 32.08 -3.00 -11.67
N TYR A 745 32.93 -3.19 -10.66
CA TYR A 745 33.85 -4.31 -10.49
C TYR A 745 33.51 -5.10 -9.23
N TRP A 746 34.04 -6.32 -9.10
CA TRP A 746 33.70 -7.23 -7.99
C TRP A 746 34.94 -7.69 -7.23
N ASN A 747 34.93 -7.54 -5.90
CA ASN A 747 36.06 -7.96 -5.06
C ASN A 747 35.96 -9.47 -4.70
N GLU A 748 36.95 -10.00 -3.96
CA GLU A 748 37.01 -11.42 -3.59
C GLU A 748 35.82 -11.90 -2.73
N ASP A 749 35.19 -10.97 -2.00
CA ASP A 749 34.05 -11.23 -1.12
C ASP A 749 32.70 -11.05 -1.84
N SER A 750 32.73 -10.87 -3.15
CA SER A 750 31.52 -10.61 -3.92
C SER A 750 30.80 -9.33 -3.45
N GLN A 751 31.52 -8.20 -3.33
CA GLN A 751 30.93 -6.86 -3.18
C GLN A 751 31.33 -5.96 -4.36
N PRO A 752 30.43 -5.07 -4.83
CA PRO A 752 30.74 -4.18 -5.92
C PRO A 752 31.60 -3.02 -5.45
N TYR A 753 32.45 -2.54 -6.33
CA TYR A 753 33.22 -1.32 -6.15
C TYR A 753 33.48 -0.69 -7.52
N THR A 754 33.82 0.59 -7.54
CA THR A 754 34.25 1.27 -8.76
C THR A 754 35.75 1.52 -8.75
N ILE A 755 36.34 1.60 -9.95
CA ILE A 755 37.72 2.05 -10.10
C ILE A 755 37.78 3.21 -11.07
N ASN A 756 38.79 4.03 -10.85
CA ASN A 756 39.27 4.97 -11.82
C ASN A 756 39.98 4.24 -12.95
N GLN A 757 39.42 4.24 -14.16
CA GLN A 757 39.99 3.51 -15.29
C GLN A 757 41.33 4.09 -15.74
N LYS A 758 41.65 5.34 -15.36
CA LYS A 758 42.91 6.01 -15.72
C LYS A 758 44.04 5.67 -14.75
N THR A 759 43.74 5.50 -13.46
CA THR A 759 44.76 5.25 -12.40
C THR A 759 44.74 3.81 -11.87
N GLY A 760 43.62 3.11 -11.99
CA GLY A 760 43.37 1.78 -11.41
C GLY A 760 43.08 1.80 -9.91
N GLU A 761 42.88 2.99 -9.31
CA GLU A 761 42.56 3.14 -7.89
C GLU A 761 41.05 2.94 -7.65
N VAL A 762 40.71 2.41 -6.47
CA VAL A 762 39.31 2.26 -6.03
C VAL A 762 38.73 3.62 -5.67
N GLU A 763 37.54 3.93 -6.16
CA GLU A 763 36.91 5.25 -6.02
C GLU A 763 35.66 5.21 -5.13
N MET A 764 34.84 4.16 -5.24
CA MET A 764 33.70 3.93 -4.35
C MET A 764 33.60 2.46 -3.98
N GLU A 765 33.44 2.18 -2.70
CA GLU A 765 33.06 0.87 -2.18
C GLU A 765 31.53 0.70 -2.21
N TYR A 766 31.05 -0.52 -1.99
CA TYR A 766 29.62 -0.89 -2.03
C TYR A 766 28.70 0.07 -1.25
N ASP A 767 29.02 0.36 0.01
CA ASP A 767 28.18 1.20 0.86
C ASP A 767 28.09 2.64 0.32
N GLU A 768 29.17 3.16 -0.28
CA GLU A 768 29.22 4.51 -0.85
C GLU A 768 28.39 4.62 -2.14
N ILE A 769 28.39 3.57 -2.97
CA ILE A 769 27.51 3.51 -4.15
C ILE A 769 26.04 3.55 -3.73
N ILE A 770 25.67 2.84 -2.65
CA ILE A 770 24.30 2.82 -2.14
C ILE A 770 23.92 4.17 -1.54
N GLU A 771 24.74 4.72 -0.65
CA GLU A 771 24.48 6.03 -0.04
C GLU A 771 24.31 7.11 -1.12
N TRP A 772 25.11 7.03 -2.19
CA TRP A 772 24.97 7.93 -3.34
C TRP A 772 23.64 7.72 -4.06
N MET A 773 23.26 6.47 -4.34
CA MET A 773 21.99 6.16 -5.01
C MET A 773 20.76 6.55 -4.18
N GLU A 774 20.80 6.40 -2.85
CA GLU A 774 19.72 6.77 -1.94
C GLU A 774 19.56 8.29 -1.84
N SER A 775 20.67 9.04 -1.87
CA SER A 775 20.64 10.51 -1.90
C SER A 775 20.24 11.10 -3.26
N HIS A 776 20.26 10.30 -4.34
CA HIS A 776 19.92 10.71 -5.70
C HIS A 776 18.79 9.86 -6.29
N ALA A 777 17.61 9.91 -5.64
CA ALA A 777 16.45 9.07 -5.98
C ALA A 777 15.89 9.28 -7.40
N SER A 778 16.23 10.37 -8.09
CA SER A 778 15.78 10.68 -9.46
C SER A 778 16.71 10.18 -10.57
N VAL A 779 17.77 9.43 -10.22
CA VAL A 779 18.79 8.95 -11.16
C VAL A 779 18.68 7.44 -11.37
N ASP A 780 18.71 7.05 -12.64
CA ASP A 780 18.89 5.69 -13.12
C ASP A 780 20.38 5.40 -13.37
N LEU A 781 20.88 4.31 -12.79
CA LEU A 781 22.26 3.88 -12.94
C LEU A 781 22.36 2.66 -13.88
N TYR A 782 23.02 2.86 -15.01
CA TYR A 782 23.33 1.82 -15.99
C TYR A 782 24.66 1.18 -15.63
N MET A 783 24.62 0.13 -14.82
CA MET A 783 25.79 -0.55 -14.30
C MET A 783 26.35 -1.54 -15.33
N ASN A 784 27.50 -1.21 -15.89
CA ASN A 784 28.27 -2.14 -16.69
C ASN A 784 29.08 -3.07 -15.78
N MET A 785 28.88 -4.37 -15.94
CA MET A 785 29.42 -5.40 -15.05
C MET A 785 30.44 -6.31 -15.73
N GLU A 786 31.44 -6.79 -14.98
CA GLU A 786 32.38 -7.81 -15.45
C GLU A 786 31.87 -9.27 -15.37
N LYS A 787 30.76 -9.54 -14.64
CA LYS A 787 30.25 -10.92 -14.35
C LYS A 787 28.71 -10.99 -14.24
N SER A 788 28.18 -12.22 -14.15
CA SER A 788 26.76 -12.68 -14.17
C SER A 788 25.68 -11.84 -13.48
N ALA A 789 24.46 -11.91 -14.04
CA ALA A 789 23.22 -11.47 -13.40
C ALA A 789 22.82 -12.26 -12.13
N ASP A 790 23.38 -13.45 -11.85
CA ASP A 790 23.12 -14.17 -10.59
C ASP A 790 23.67 -13.42 -9.36
N PHE A 791 24.62 -12.51 -9.58
CA PHE A 791 25.17 -11.65 -8.54
C PHE A 791 24.19 -10.56 -8.08
N MET A 792 23.31 -10.10 -8.98
CA MET A 792 22.23 -9.17 -8.64
C MET A 792 21.33 -9.67 -7.53
N ILE A 793 21.14 -10.98 -7.40
CA ILE A 793 20.35 -11.57 -6.31
C ILE A 793 20.96 -11.21 -4.94
N GLN A 794 22.29 -11.13 -4.87
CA GLN A 794 23.01 -10.77 -3.66
C GLN A 794 23.15 -9.24 -3.50
N PHE A 795 23.36 -8.51 -4.60
CA PHE A 795 23.52 -7.05 -4.61
C PHE A 795 22.20 -6.29 -4.40
N CYS A 796 21.13 -6.68 -5.11
CA CYS A 796 19.84 -6.01 -5.01
C CYS A 796 18.97 -6.52 -3.86
N GLY A 797 19.25 -7.72 -3.35
CA GLY A 797 18.50 -8.32 -2.24
C GLY A 797 18.58 -7.53 -0.92
N THR A 798 19.54 -6.61 -0.80
CA THR A 798 19.76 -5.70 0.33
C THR A 798 19.23 -4.27 0.07
N LEU A 799 18.92 -3.92 -1.17
CA LEU A 799 18.42 -2.60 -1.57
C LEU A 799 16.90 -2.51 -1.40
N SER A 800 16.39 -1.30 -1.15
CA SER A 800 14.96 -1.00 -1.24
C SER A 800 14.44 -1.28 -2.67
N PRO A 801 13.14 -1.65 -2.83
CA PRO A 801 12.55 -1.84 -4.16
C PRO A 801 12.76 -0.63 -5.08
N ALA A 802 12.59 0.60 -4.57
CA ALA A 802 12.77 1.84 -5.33
C ALA A 802 14.22 2.08 -5.78
N THR A 803 15.23 1.70 -4.98
CA THR A 803 16.64 1.80 -5.40
C THR A 803 17.03 0.69 -6.37
N ARG A 804 16.48 -0.51 -6.18
CA ARG A 804 16.69 -1.65 -7.08
C ARG A 804 16.15 -1.39 -8.49
N GLU A 805 14.95 -0.83 -8.58
CA GLU A 805 14.29 -0.55 -9.86
C GLU A 805 15.06 0.47 -10.69
N ARG A 806 15.86 1.35 -10.09
CA ARG A 806 16.70 2.35 -10.79
C ARG A 806 18.06 1.82 -11.26
N ILE A 807 18.33 0.53 -11.08
CA ILE A 807 19.57 -0.11 -11.56
C ILE A 807 19.26 -0.85 -12.86
N ILE A 808 19.92 -0.45 -13.95
CA ILE A 808 19.91 -1.14 -15.24
C ILE A 808 21.23 -1.87 -15.36
N LEU A 809 21.20 -3.14 -15.71
CA LEU A 809 22.43 -3.88 -15.94
C LEU A 809 22.81 -3.85 -17.40
N GLU A 810 24.07 -3.56 -17.66
CA GLU A 810 24.72 -3.93 -18.91
C GLU A 810 25.53 -5.20 -18.67
N VAL A 811 25.06 -6.33 -19.21
CA VAL A 811 25.71 -7.63 -19.05
C VAL A 811 26.70 -7.89 -20.20
N PRO A 812 27.90 -8.41 -19.88
CA PRO A 812 29.00 -8.43 -20.83
C PRO A 812 28.90 -9.55 -21.87
N ASN A 813 28.07 -10.58 -21.64
CA ASN A 813 27.95 -11.70 -22.57
C ASN A 813 26.66 -12.51 -22.38
N ALA A 814 26.39 -13.39 -23.34
CA ALA A 814 25.18 -14.21 -23.41
C ALA A 814 25.11 -15.36 -22.37
N GLU A 815 26.25 -15.83 -21.83
CA GLU A 815 26.23 -16.83 -20.75
C GLU A 815 25.69 -16.23 -19.45
N GLU A 816 25.96 -14.94 -19.25
CA GLU A 816 25.55 -14.15 -18.08
C GLU A 816 24.14 -13.55 -18.20
N TYR A 817 23.55 -13.62 -19.39
CA TYR A 817 22.20 -13.13 -19.67
C TYR A 817 21.17 -14.20 -19.31
N THR A 818 20.47 -14.02 -18.19
CA THR A 818 19.53 -15.03 -17.67
C THR A 818 18.09 -14.86 -18.19
N GLY A 819 17.77 -13.72 -18.81
CA GLY A 819 16.40 -13.38 -19.21
C GLY A 819 15.40 -13.28 -18.04
N ARG A 820 15.89 -13.25 -16.80
CA ARG A 820 15.06 -13.12 -15.58
C ARG A 820 14.86 -11.68 -15.12
N TYR A 821 15.79 -10.79 -15.48
CA TYR A 821 15.80 -9.39 -15.10
C TYR A 821 16.15 -8.56 -16.33
N GLU A 822 15.55 -7.40 -16.42
CA GLU A 822 15.80 -6.45 -17.49
C GLU A 822 17.28 -6.05 -17.52
N ALA A 823 17.92 -6.34 -18.65
CA ALA A 823 19.33 -6.09 -18.84
C ALA A 823 19.60 -5.74 -20.31
N ILE A 824 20.60 -4.90 -20.50
CA ILE A 824 21.17 -4.57 -21.80
C ILE A 824 22.28 -5.57 -22.06
N LEU A 825 22.19 -6.33 -23.16
CA LEU A 825 23.26 -7.23 -23.59
C LEU A 825 24.31 -6.44 -24.38
N ASP A 826 25.55 -6.38 -23.89
CA ASP A 826 26.67 -5.83 -24.66
C ASP A 826 27.14 -6.81 -25.74
N LEU A 827 26.80 -6.51 -26.99
CA LEU A 827 27.14 -7.35 -28.14
C LEU A 827 28.63 -7.29 -28.49
N ASN A 828 29.34 -6.23 -28.09
CA ASN A 828 30.78 -6.10 -28.35
C ASN A 828 31.56 -7.11 -27.51
N SER A 829 31.18 -7.23 -26.23
CA SER A 829 31.83 -8.08 -25.25
C SER A 829 31.34 -9.54 -25.32
N ALA A 830 30.16 -9.78 -25.91
CA ALA A 830 29.56 -11.11 -26.00
C ALA A 830 30.28 -12.08 -26.97
N GLY A 831 31.12 -11.59 -27.88
CA GLY A 831 31.86 -12.43 -28.83
C GLY A 831 31.00 -13.25 -29.79
N LEU A 832 29.71 -12.91 -29.92
CA LEU A 832 28.75 -13.65 -30.74
C LEU A 832 28.93 -13.39 -32.24
N SER A 833 28.54 -14.37 -33.06
CA SER A 833 28.28 -14.09 -34.48
C SER A 833 26.94 -13.41 -34.67
N TYR A 834 26.77 -12.71 -35.80
CA TYR A 834 25.49 -12.08 -36.15
C TYR A 834 24.33 -13.08 -36.13
N GLU A 835 24.50 -14.24 -36.77
CA GLU A 835 23.46 -15.27 -36.80
C GLU A 835 23.13 -15.77 -35.38
N ASN A 836 24.16 -15.99 -34.55
CA ASN A 836 23.98 -16.48 -33.18
C ASN A 836 23.37 -15.40 -32.27
N ALA A 837 23.72 -14.13 -32.45
CA ALA A 837 23.14 -13.02 -31.69
C ALA A 837 21.65 -12.86 -31.98
N LEU A 838 21.25 -12.94 -33.25
CA LEU A 838 19.84 -12.92 -33.64
C LEU A 838 19.05 -14.09 -33.09
N GLU A 839 19.61 -15.31 -33.16
CA GLU A 839 18.96 -16.50 -32.61
C GLU A 839 18.85 -16.42 -31.09
N PHE A 840 19.89 -15.91 -30.42
CA PHE A 840 19.91 -15.69 -28.98
C PHE A 840 18.86 -14.68 -28.55
N ILE A 841 18.79 -13.50 -29.20
CA ILE A 841 17.80 -12.46 -28.94
C ILE A 841 16.38 -13.01 -29.07
N LYS A 842 16.10 -13.75 -30.15
CA LYS A 842 14.78 -14.35 -30.41
C LYS A 842 14.40 -15.44 -29.41
N SER A 843 15.40 -16.16 -28.89
CA SER A 843 15.16 -17.33 -28.03
C SER A 843 15.18 -17.02 -26.53
N ASN A 844 15.71 -15.87 -26.10
CA ASN A 844 15.98 -15.59 -24.67
C ASN A 844 15.35 -14.28 -24.13
N LYS A 845 14.31 -13.73 -24.78
CA LYS A 845 13.62 -12.49 -24.36
C LYS A 845 14.63 -11.37 -24.04
N VAL A 846 15.42 -10.98 -25.03
CA VAL A 846 16.40 -9.90 -24.86
C VAL A 846 15.69 -8.54 -24.89
N TRP A 847 15.76 -7.77 -23.78
CA TRP A 847 15.06 -6.49 -23.65
C TRP A 847 15.75 -5.35 -24.43
N ALA A 848 17.07 -5.24 -24.29
CA ALA A 848 17.87 -4.26 -25.00
C ALA A 848 19.26 -4.82 -25.33
N VAL A 849 19.89 -4.25 -26.35
CA VAL A 849 21.28 -4.54 -26.72
C VAL A 849 22.06 -3.24 -26.82
N VAL A 850 23.35 -3.28 -26.49
CA VAL A 850 24.28 -2.19 -26.77
C VAL A 850 25.39 -2.69 -27.68
N MET A 851 25.77 -1.87 -28.66
CA MET A 851 26.85 -2.16 -29.60
C MET A 851 27.70 -0.91 -29.86
N SER A 852 28.93 -1.10 -30.32
CA SER A 852 29.81 0.01 -30.70
C SER A 852 29.31 0.70 -31.96
N LYS A 853 29.73 1.96 -32.13
CA LYS A 853 29.49 2.73 -33.36
C LYS A 853 30.05 2.06 -34.63
N GLU A 854 31.16 1.32 -34.52
CA GLU A 854 31.71 0.55 -35.65
C GLU A 854 30.79 -0.62 -36.03
N ASP A 855 30.24 -1.31 -35.04
CA ASP A 855 29.35 -2.45 -35.24
C ASP A 855 27.96 -2.07 -35.77
N SER A 856 27.47 -0.88 -35.40
CA SER A 856 26.21 -0.33 -35.93
C SER A 856 26.29 0.02 -37.41
N GLU A 857 27.49 0.35 -37.91
CA GLU A 857 27.77 0.58 -39.33
C GLU A 857 28.19 -0.71 -40.07
N GLY A 858 28.36 -1.82 -39.34
CA GLY A 858 28.98 -3.06 -39.81
C GLY A 858 28.16 -4.32 -39.56
N ARG A 859 28.70 -5.22 -38.74
CA ARG A 859 28.22 -6.62 -38.59
C ARG A 859 26.80 -6.73 -38.01
N PHE A 860 26.38 -5.73 -37.23
CA PHE A 860 25.10 -5.73 -36.52
C PHE A 860 24.11 -4.68 -37.03
N ALA A 861 24.44 -3.95 -38.10
CA ALA A 861 23.60 -2.88 -38.68
C ALA A 861 22.15 -3.30 -38.96
N LYS A 862 21.89 -4.58 -39.25
CA LYS A 862 20.54 -5.10 -39.52
C LYS A 862 19.67 -5.29 -38.26
N LEU A 863 20.24 -5.21 -37.06
CA LEU A 863 19.47 -5.15 -35.82
C LEU A 863 18.75 -3.81 -35.68
N LEU A 864 19.26 -2.76 -36.33
CA LEU A 864 18.62 -1.44 -36.39
C LEU A 864 17.27 -1.57 -37.11
N GLY A 865 16.18 -1.35 -36.38
CA GLY A 865 14.80 -1.50 -36.89
C GLY A 865 14.16 -2.88 -36.68
N GLY A 866 14.73 -3.73 -35.83
CA GLY A 866 14.07 -4.95 -35.32
C GLY A 866 13.31 -4.71 -34.00
N ASP A 867 12.60 -5.74 -33.52
CA ASP A 867 11.74 -5.68 -32.31
C ASP A 867 12.52 -5.69 -30.96
N VAL A 868 13.74 -5.12 -30.91
CA VAL A 868 14.58 -5.05 -29.70
C VAL A 868 15.17 -3.65 -29.57
N THR A 869 15.20 -3.09 -28.36
CA THR A 869 15.84 -1.79 -28.12
C THR A 869 17.34 -1.87 -28.40
N VAL A 870 17.84 -0.99 -29.26
CA VAL A 870 19.25 -0.93 -29.66
C VAL A 870 19.87 0.37 -29.19
N TYR A 871 20.99 0.22 -28.49
CA TYR A 871 21.88 1.29 -28.08
C TYR A 871 23.17 1.30 -28.88
N ILE A 872 23.61 2.48 -29.31
CA ILE A 872 24.93 2.71 -29.87
C ILE A 872 25.79 3.38 -28.81
N ASN A 873 26.87 2.71 -28.39
CA ASN A 873 27.86 3.26 -27.48
C ASN A 873 28.95 4.02 -28.27
N ASP A 874 28.95 5.34 -28.16
CA ASP A 874 30.00 6.24 -28.63
C ASP A 874 30.95 6.56 -27.46
N LYS A 875 31.86 5.62 -27.18
CA LYS A 875 32.81 5.73 -26.05
C LYS A 875 33.65 7.01 -26.09
N ASP A 876 33.97 7.51 -27.28
CA ASP A 876 34.77 8.72 -27.45
C ASP A 876 33.96 9.98 -27.08
N ALA A 877 32.65 9.96 -27.28
CA ALA A 877 31.74 11.02 -26.87
C ALA A 877 31.30 10.91 -25.40
N GLY A 878 31.49 9.74 -24.77
CA GLY A 878 31.01 9.48 -23.41
C GLY A 878 29.49 9.36 -23.34
N ILE A 879 28.84 8.92 -24.42
CA ILE A 879 27.38 8.82 -24.54
C ILE A 879 27.01 7.49 -25.21
N ILE A 880 25.89 6.92 -24.75
CA ILE A 880 25.21 5.81 -25.39
C ILE A 880 23.83 6.30 -25.83
N THR A 881 23.49 6.13 -27.10
CA THR A 881 22.25 6.67 -27.68
C THR A 881 21.36 5.54 -28.18
N LYS A 882 20.09 5.60 -27.84
CA LYS A 882 19.06 4.69 -28.37
C LYS A 882 18.74 5.06 -29.82
N VAL A 883 18.56 4.08 -30.69
CA VAL A 883 18.48 4.31 -32.14
C VAL A 883 17.28 3.69 -32.85
N ASN A 884 16.36 3.02 -32.15
CA ASN A 884 15.15 2.46 -32.73
C ASN A 884 13.95 2.42 -31.80
#